data_AF-A0A067P199-F1
#
_entry.id   AF-A0A067P199-F1
#
_cell.length_a   1.000
_cell.length_b   1.000
_cell.length_c   1.000
_cell.angle_alpha   90.00
_cell.angle_beta   90.00
_cell.angle_gamma   90.00
#
_symmetry.space_group_name_H-M   'P 1'
#
loop_
_entity.id
_entity.type
_entity.pdbx_description
1 polymer ?
#
loop_
_entity_poly.entity_id
_entity_poly.type
_entity_poly.pdbx_seq_one_letter_code
_entity_poly.pdbx_strand_id
1 'polypeptide(L)'
;MFSLPPWLLLALRSRRKWKTFIRCTLVLLATLVLLVDNVTLQNMGQAGFFAAILAIMLPPSMPLTLFILAGLTLGIGMLLGWAWGAAAMAAALKARSQTLLNSQLQLAQASLDPNVPVQLQFQQFIFQGRFLDARSSAVYGAFIFIGAFFLGALRGFVPNLALVSIFGLIVLDVMCSYGPLFYASQYTIAKQFLLPTSYYLAIALASLVLIFPETLNHAWLSILSDSVFSPTKQTLGVLSQALSSRPSDRATWESFTQKGGNLRRAVIGGTQGLLGQTGLLDVEFSLGRLGPGDLKRISGEMKSLMFRTSGLLSFLNFVQEGNKMDEKEEEEEFGRPASSTPSTKGEKQDGTATPDRFTLLRRRMREHEQRHGHDLDSLVPILEHASAGLRNACDDVLREIIAWFDICNSRRWRSLFFDMIGRGQTDEDIRKKHEDLVALLERLTAEIGSFQNEGRGKLIEPYKQFFDVETGKLKETAKHIPTSEKFTSRSLFLCFVFCDTLVVFSERLARVMSLIIDLDRKRPKVRLWAPSGFGKIGRKLMKTRAYEGEDIKSVVPLSMGTAADPSEYIDSENSTMRGEDDVDDDEDSTRERSPPPNKKAQADLGDRCERRNPDALPPRTGMGRFAVRLGSFFRWFKSAEGIFALRTAVVTLALWIPAVAPSSAGFNYQHKGLWALIMAQTSLGVYAGDQIAGITVRMIGTVLGLLVGMAVWYIGAGSGSGNPYGIVVATTVFIAPFLYMRVVAPLQDAMIWILAGVTIIFVVGYSWIDTHLLIFSNSGVGVELGWRRALLVVIGFTAAFIVMLFPRPTSARTLVRRTVAASLEHLGRVYASEVDAILAEEAKGRKGILEKPNMDEHIEGIEVSPKEKRIRKLAEKLLAVATRLQALTPSLTTGKWEPQLQGSWPQQHYQTLHTLETRLISCLALLAGSFVRLDTNWCYILVHKTPFLNPYLLADVFSTISVLSHALSAGHPVPASLPRLRDRLIYHDRHMFAHEQSVPLSLKDDNEKAEPGHASTKALDPSPNKVDGVTIGFEELTLDVLMDDQLPAHSTAVLAISSVLGIVDEIADIIRILCGETSFEGISALHQEYLSREEAMLYHPRGP
;
A
#
# COMPACT_ATOMS: atom_id res chain seq x y z
N MET A 1 -3.02 -12.86 31.43
CA MET A 1 -1.56 -12.78 31.18
C MET A 1 -1.38 -11.91 29.95
N PHE A 2 -0.99 -10.63 30.10
CA PHE A 2 -0.87 -9.72 28.94
C PHE A 2 0.39 -10.07 28.14
N SER A 3 0.24 -10.80 27.03
CA SER A 3 1.32 -11.02 26.08
C SER A 3 1.67 -9.69 25.42
N LEU A 4 2.91 -9.23 25.58
CA LEU A 4 3.39 -8.01 24.92
C LEU A 4 3.28 -8.16 23.39
N PRO A 5 2.88 -7.09 22.67
CA PRO A 5 2.83 -7.14 21.22
C PRO A 5 4.19 -7.49 20.61
N PRO A 6 4.25 -8.32 19.55
CA PRO A 6 5.52 -8.76 18.96
C PRO A 6 6.37 -7.60 18.42
N TRP A 7 5.74 -6.51 17.95
CA TRP A 7 6.44 -5.29 17.52
C TRP A 7 7.17 -4.58 18.67
N LEU A 8 6.61 -4.64 19.88
CA LEU A 8 7.20 -4.01 21.06
C LEU A 8 8.42 -4.80 21.54
N LEU A 9 8.33 -6.14 21.52
CA LEU A 9 9.47 -7.01 21.85
C LEU A 9 10.66 -6.79 20.89
N LEU A 10 10.38 -6.67 19.59
CA LEU A 10 11.40 -6.36 18.59
C LEU A 10 12.05 -4.99 18.85
N ALA A 11 11.24 -4.00 19.19
CA ALA A 11 11.71 -2.65 19.44
C ALA A 11 12.54 -2.51 20.71
N LEU A 12 12.18 -3.22 21.78
CA LEU A 12 12.94 -3.27 23.02
C LEU A 12 14.35 -3.85 22.80
N ARG A 13 14.51 -4.76 21.84
CA ARG A 13 15.81 -5.33 21.45
C ARG A 13 16.64 -4.40 20.56
N SER A 14 16.01 -3.45 19.87
CA SER A 14 16.69 -2.60 18.88
C SER A 14 17.46 -1.44 19.51
N ARG A 15 18.80 -1.48 19.41
CA ARG A 15 19.68 -0.38 19.87
C ARG A 15 19.42 0.95 19.17
N ARG A 16 19.00 0.93 17.89
CA ARG A 16 18.70 2.15 17.12
C ARG A 16 17.51 2.89 17.72
N LYS A 17 16.42 2.17 18.01
CA LYS A 17 15.21 2.74 18.62
C LYS A 17 15.49 3.36 19.99
N TRP A 18 16.35 2.74 20.79
CA TRP A 18 16.81 3.30 22.06
C TRP A 18 17.60 4.61 21.90
N LYS A 19 18.52 4.71 20.93
CA LYS A 19 19.24 5.97 20.64
C LYS A 19 18.28 7.09 20.24
N THR A 20 17.33 6.78 19.36
CA THR A 20 16.29 7.73 18.94
C THR A 20 15.44 8.20 20.11
N PHE A 21 15.03 7.27 20.98
CA PHE A 21 14.29 7.57 22.20
C PHE A 21 15.06 8.51 23.12
N ILE A 22 16.33 8.20 23.44
CA ILE A 22 17.17 9.04 24.31
C ILE A 22 17.26 10.47 23.75
N ARG A 23 17.49 10.62 22.44
CA ARG A 23 17.51 11.95 21.78
C ARG A 23 16.18 12.69 21.96
N CYS A 24 15.05 12.02 21.71
CA CYS A 24 13.73 12.65 21.84
C CYS A 24 13.44 13.07 23.29
N THR A 25 13.81 12.23 24.26
CA THR A 25 13.65 12.53 25.70
C THR A 25 14.53 13.71 26.13
N LEU A 26 15.76 13.82 25.62
CA LEU A 26 16.63 14.97 25.89
C LEU A 26 16.09 16.28 25.31
N VAL A 27 15.48 16.24 24.12
CA VAL A 27 14.82 17.42 23.55
C VAL A 27 13.59 17.82 24.36
N LEU A 28 12.77 16.85 24.78
CA LEU A 28 11.64 17.13 25.67
C LEU A 28 12.12 17.78 26.97
N LEU A 29 13.14 17.21 27.61
CA LEU A 29 13.75 17.75 28.83
C LEU A 29 14.22 19.20 28.62
N ALA A 30 14.95 19.48 27.53
CA ALA A 30 15.42 20.83 27.21
C ALA A 30 14.26 21.82 27.04
N THR A 31 13.18 21.43 26.36
CA THR A 31 12.00 22.29 26.21
C THR A 31 11.24 22.53 27.52
N LEU A 32 11.23 21.57 28.44
CA LEU A 32 10.64 21.73 29.77
C LEU A 32 11.49 22.64 30.67
N VAL A 33 12.82 22.61 30.53
CA VAL A 33 13.71 23.55 31.23
C VAL A 33 13.43 24.99 30.79
N LEU A 34 13.24 25.23 29.49
CA LEU A 34 12.84 26.56 28.98
C LEU A 34 11.45 27.00 29.42
N LEU A 35 10.54 26.07 29.71
CA LEU A 35 9.22 26.41 30.23
C LEU A 35 9.29 26.92 31.68
N VAL A 36 10.23 26.38 32.44
CA VAL A 36 10.35 26.60 33.89
C VAL A 36 11.25 27.80 34.23
N ASP A 37 12.20 28.14 33.36
CA ASP A 37 13.03 29.33 33.53
C ASP A 37 12.20 30.62 33.30
N ASN A 38 12.29 31.57 34.24
CA ASN A 38 11.45 32.77 34.25
C ASN A 38 11.72 33.71 33.05
N VAL A 39 12.99 33.85 32.64
CA VAL A 39 13.36 34.76 31.55
C VAL A 39 12.82 34.23 30.23
N THR A 40 13.02 32.94 29.98
CA THR A 40 12.52 32.28 28.77
C THR A 40 11.00 32.16 28.78
N LEU A 41 10.37 31.88 29.92
CA LEU A 41 8.91 31.86 30.08
C LEU A 41 8.26 33.21 29.75
N GLN A 42 8.81 34.32 30.26
CA GLN A 42 8.30 35.66 29.96
C GLN A 42 8.42 36.00 28.48
N ASN A 43 9.51 35.58 27.82
CA ASN A 43 9.71 35.79 26.39
C ASN A 43 8.75 34.95 25.54
N MET A 44 8.51 33.69 25.94
CA MET A 44 7.60 32.78 25.23
C MET A 44 6.12 33.15 25.45
N GLY A 45 5.79 33.76 26.60
CA GLY A 45 4.46 34.23 26.93
C GLY A 45 3.46 33.12 27.30
N GLN A 46 2.16 33.42 27.16
CA GLN A 46 1.06 32.56 27.65
C GLN A 46 0.95 31.17 27.00
N ALA A 47 1.68 30.91 25.91
CA ALA A 47 1.70 29.63 25.21
C ALA A 47 3.10 28.98 25.26
N GLY A 48 3.92 29.28 26.27
CA GLY A 48 5.28 28.74 26.38
C GLY A 48 5.36 27.20 26.38
N PHE A 49 4.37 26.50 26.95
CA PHE A 49 4.33 25.04 26.94
C PHE A 49 4.16 24.43 25.54
N PHE A 50 3.81 25.25 24.52
CA PHE A 50 3.65 24.78 23.14
C PHE A 50 4.95 24.20 22.56
N ALA A 51 6.12 24.69 22.98
CA ALA A 51 7.40 24.11 22.58
C ALA A 51 7.53 22.64 23.02
N ALA A 52 7.08 22.31 24.23
CA ALA A 52 7.08 20.95 24.75
C ALA A 52 6.00 20.08 24.08
N ILE A 53 4.84 20.65 23.71
CA ILE A 53 3.82 19.97 22.89
C ILE A 53 4.40 19.53 21.54
N LEU A 54 5.13 20.43 20.87
CA LEU A 54 5.76 20.13 19.58
C LEU A 54 6.81 19.01 19.70
N ALA A 55 7.52 18.93 20.82
CA ALA A 55 8.47 17.84 21.09
C ALA A 55 7.80 16.44 21.13
N ILE A 56 6.50 16.37 21.47
CA ILE A 56 5.71 15.13 21.44
C ILE A 56 5.02 14.90 20.10
N MET A 57 4.48 15.96 19.48
CA MET A 57 3.76 15.84 18.20
C MET A 57 4.68 15.48 17.04
N LEU A 58 5.84 16.14 16.96
CA LEU A 58 6.84 15.97 15.91
C LEU A 58 8.20 15.66 16.54
N PRO A 59 8.40 14.54 17.26
CA PRO A 59 9.68 14.27 17.91
C PRO A 59 10.82 14.23 16.88
N PRO A 60 12.06 14.56 17.26
CA PRO A 60 13.25 14.47 16.39
C PRO A 60 13.66 12.99 16.19
N SER A 61 12.73 12.16 15.75
CA SER A 61 12.92 10.73 15.51
C SER A 61 13.38 10.42 14.09
N MET A 62 13.17 11.35 13.17
CA MET A 62 13.49 11.22 11.75
C MET A 62 14.93 11.65 11.43
N PRO A 63 15.50 11.21 10.29
CA PRO A 63 16.75 11.75 9.77
C PRO A 63 16.69 13.27 9.56
N LEU A 64 17.85 13.92 9.65
CA LEU A 64 17.97 15.38 9.64
C LEU A 64 17.22 16.05 8.48
N THR A 65 17.42 15.57 7.26
CA THR A 65 16.83 16.14 6.03
C THR A 65 15.30 16.09 6.04
N LEU A 66 14.73 14.95 6.47
CA LEU A 66 13.28 14.79 6.59
C LEU A 66 12.70 15.66 7.70
N PHE A 67 13.43 15.81 8.80
CA PHE A 67 13.02 16.69 9.89
C PHE A 67 13.07 18.17 9.50
N ILE A 68 14.09 18.62 8.76
CA ILE A 68 14.16 19.99 8.23
C ILE A 68 12.96 20.26 7.33
N LEU A 69 12.63 19.34 6.42
CA LEU A 69 11.46 19.48 5.55
C LEU A 69 10.15 19.55 6.37
N ALA A 70 10.01 18.70 7.40
CA ALA A 70 8.87 18.73 8.31
C ALA A 70 8.78 20.06 9.11
N GLY A 71 9.92 20.57 9.59
CA GLY A 71 10.01 21.86 10.28
C GLY A 71 9.69 23.05 9.38
N LEU A 72 10.15 23.03 8.12
CA LEU A 72 9.84 24.05 7.12
C LEU A 72 8.36 24.04 6.75
N THR A 73 7.76 22.86 6.53
CA THR A 73 6.33 22.75 6.23
C THR A 73 5.47 23.24 7.40
N LEU A 74 5.84 22.91 8.64
CA LEU A 74 5.22 23.46 9.85
C LEU A 74 5.31 24.99 9.88
N GLY A 75 6.50 25.56 9.66
CA GLY A 75 6.73 27.00 9.64
C GLY A 75 5.95 27.72 8.54
N ILE A 76 5.93 27.16 7.32
CA ILE A 76 5.15 27.68 6.19
C ILE A 76 3.65 27.68 6.52
N GLY A 77 3.14 26.62 7.15
CA GLY A 77 1.75 26.54 7.59
C GLY A 77 1.39 27.67 8.55
N MET A 78 2.19 27.85 9.60
CA MET A 78 1.99 28.92 10.58
C MET A 78 2.05 30.32 9.95
N LEU A 79 3.00 30.56 9.03
CA LEU A 79 3.13 31.83 8.32
C LEU A 79 1.95 32.10 7.39
N LEU A 80 1.40 31.07 6.73
CA LEU A 80 0.22 31.18 5.89
C LEU A 80 -1.00 31.56 6.73
N GLY A 81 -1.21 30.87 7.86
CA GLY A 81 -2.27 31.21 8.83
C GLY A 81 -2.14 32.64 9.35
N TRP A 82 -0.91 33.07 9.65
CA TRP A 82 -0.61 34.44 10.09
C TRP A 82 -0.91 35.47 8.99
N ALA A 83 -0.45 35.25 7.76
CA ALA A 83 -0.66 36.17 6.63
C ALA A 83 -2.16 36.33 6.33
N TRP A 84 -2.91 35.23 6.32
CA TRP A 84 -4.36 35.28 6.10
C TRP A 84 -5.10 35.95 7.27
N GLY A 85 -4.70 35.65 8.52
CA GLY A 85 -5.25 36.31 9.71
C GLY A 85 -4.93 37.81 9.78
N ALA A 86 -3.76 38.23 9.31
CA ALA A 86 -3.39 39.65 9.22
C ALA A 86 -4.21 40.37 8.14
N ALA A 87 -4.47 39.73 7.00
CA ALA A 87 -5.38 40.25 5.98
C ALA A 87 -6.80 40.41 6.53
N ALA A 88 -7.29 39.42 7.30
CA ALA A 88 -8.58 39.50 7.98
C ALA A 88 -8.65 40.71 8.94
N MET A 89 -7.60 40.93 9.74
CA MET A 89 -7.52 42.07 10.65
C MET A 89 -7.53 43.42 9.92
N ALA A 90 -6.75 43.56 8.85
CA ALA A 90 -6.71 44.80 8.06
C ALA A 90 -8.07 45.12 7.42
N ALA A 91 -8.78 44.10 6.92
CA ALA A 91 -10.12 44.26 6.38
C ALA A 91 -11.16 44.59 7.46
N ALA A 92 -11.09 43.92 8.61
CA ALA A 92 -12.03 44.10 9.71
C ALA A 92 -11.93 45.50 10.35
N LEU A 93 -10.71 46.03 10.52
CA LEU A 93 -10.49 47.38 11.04
C LEU A 93 -11.07 48.47 10.11
N LYS A 94 -11.04 48.24 8.79
CA LYS A 94 -11.68 49.15 7.82
C LYS A 94 -13.21 49.09 7.87
N ALA A 95 -13.78 47.92 8.16
CA ALA A 95 -15.22 47.73 8.27
C ALA A 95 -15.81 48.24 9.60
N ARG A 96 -14.95 48.51 10.59
CA ARG A 96 -15.33 48.91 11.95
C ARG A 96 -15.94 50.31 12.00
N SER A 97 -16.97 50.47 12.82
CA SER A 97 -17.63 51.77 13.04
C SER A 97 -16.84 52.64 14.03
N GLN A 98 -16.37 53.80 13.57
CA GLN A 98 -15.57 54.72 14.39
C GLN A 98 -16.40 55.42 15.47
N THR A 99 -17.68 55.68 15.20
CA THR A 99 -18.61 56.30 16.17
C THR A 99 -18.84 55.41 17.38
N LEU A 100 -19.11 54.13 17.16
CA LEU A 100 -19.30 53.13 18.21
C LEU A 100 -18.01 52.91 19.01
N LEU A 101 -16.85 52.85 18.34
CA LEU A 101 -15.56 52.74 19.02
C LEU A 101 -15.31 53.91 19.99
N ASN A 102 -15.54 55.15 19.55
CA ASN A 102 -15.38 56.32 20.40
C ASN A 102 -16.31 56.28 21.63
N SER A 103 -17.55 55.85 21.45
CA SER A 103 -18.49 55.67 22.56
C SER A 103 -18.05 54.58 23.55
N GLN A 104 -17.55 53.44 23.05
CA GLN A 104 -17.04 52.34 23.89
C GLN A 104 -15.79 52.74 24.67
N LEU A 105 -14.90 53.53 24.06
CA LEU A 105 -13.71 54.05 24.74
C LEU A 105 -14.06 55.06 25.84
N GLN A 106 -15.03 55.94 25.59
CA GLN A 106 -15.54 56.87 26.61
C GLN A 106 -16.17 56.13 27.80
N LEU A 107 -17.02 55.13 27.52
CA LEU A 107 -17.61 54.28 28.57
C LEU A 107 -16.56 53.48 29.33
N ALA A 108 -15.54 52.95 28.65
CA ALA A 108 -14.45 52.25 29.28
C ALA A 108 -13.63 53.17 30.21
N GLN A 109 -13.32 54.39 29.75
CA GLN A 109 -12.62 55.40 30.54
C GLN A 109 -13.42 55.84 31.77
N ALA A 110 -14.75 55.98 31.64
CA ALA A 110 -15.63 56.30 32.76
C ALA A 110 -15.74 55.18 33.80
N SER A 111 -15.47 53.92 33.39
CA SER A 111 -15.52 52.74 34.26
C SER A 111 -14.17 52.35 34.89
N LEU A 112 -13.16 53.22 34.81
CA LEU A 112 -11.84 52.96 35.38
C LEU A 112 -11.83 53.17 36.89
N ASP A 113 -11.33 52.17 37.62
CA ASP A 113 -11.03 52.32 39.04
C ASP A 113 -9.69 53.05 39.23
N PRO A 114 -9.63 54.14 40.02
CA PRO A 114 -8.39 54.90 40.21
C PRO A 114 -7.29 54.14 40.97
N ASN A 115 -7.64 53.05 41.66
CA ASN A 115 -6.72 52.28 42.50
C ASN A 115 -5.98 51.14 41.76
N VAL A 116 -6.31 50.86 40.49
CA VAL A 116 -5.72 49.75 39.73
C VAL A 116 -5.02 50.29 38.47
N PRO A 117 -3.85 49.77 38.06
CA PRO A 117 -3.19 50.22 36.84
C PRO A 117 -4.09 50.14 35.61
N VAL A 118 -4.18 51.26 34.87
CA VAL A 118 -5.07 51.44 33.71
C VAL A 118 -4.87 50.34 32.65
N GLN A 119 -3.62 49.92 32.41
CA GLN A 119 -3.28 48.91 31.40
C GLN A 119 -3.92 47.54 31.67
N LEU A 120 -3.98 47.11 32.94
CA LEU A 120 -4.58 45.83 33.34
C LEU A 120 -6.10 45.86 33.19
N GLN A 121 -6.71 46.98 33.55
CA GLN A 121 -8.16 47.18 33.40
C GLN A 121 -8.59 47.19 31.92
N PHE A 122 -7.81 47.84 31.04
CA PHE A 122 -8.07 47.80 29.60
C PHE A 122 -7.92 46.40 29.02
N GLN A 123 -6.90 45.64 29.45
CA GLN A 123 -6.80 44.22 29.08
C GLN A 123 -8.05 43.44 29.51
N GLN A 124 -8.55 43.70 30.72
CA GLN A 124 -9.78 43.09 31.21
C GLN A 124 -11.00 43.45 30.36
N PHE A 125 -11.18 44.72 30.00
CA PHE A 125 -12.28 45.15 29.13
C PHE A 125 -12.22 44.55 27.73
N ILE A 126 -11.01 44.36 27.17
CA ILE A 126 -10.78 43.69 25.90
C ILE A 126 -11.26 42.24 25.97
N PHE A 127 -10.81 41.46 26.94
CA PHE A 127 -11.19 40.04 27.06
C PHE A 127 -12.62 39.80 27.55
N GLN A 128 -13.26 40.81 28.17
CA GLN A 128 -14.70 40.82 28.42
C GLN A 128 -15.53 41.08 27.16
N GLY A 129 -14.91 41.46 26.03
CA GLY A 129 -15.59 41.70 24.77
C GLY A 129 -16.29 43.06 24.67
N ARG A 130 -15.95 44.04 25.53
CA ARG A 130 -16.58 45.38 25.52
C ARG A 130 -16.32 46.17 24.24
N PHE A 131 -15.25 45.83 23.53
CA PHE A 131 -14.86 46.45 22.26
C PHE A 131 -15.21 45.58 21.04
N LEU A 132 -16.21 44.69 21.14
CA LEU A 132 -16.68 43.95 19.97
C LEU A 132 -17.56 44.84 19.07
N ASP A 133 -17.34 44.76 17.75
CA ASP A 133 -18.19 45.35 16.72
C ASP A 133 -18.71 44.22 15.82
N ALA A 134 -20.01 44.18 15.55
CA ALA A 134 -20.64 43.19 14.70
C ALA A 134 -20.11 43.22 13.26
N ARG A 135 -19.78 44.42 12.73
CA ARG A 135 -19.25 44.56 11.35
C ARG A 135 -17.86 43.97 11.22
N SER A 136 -16.98 44.32 12.16
CA SER A 136 -15.62 43.77 12.24
C SER A 136 -15.65 42.25 12.43
N SER A 137 -16.51 41.78 13.34
CA SER A 137 -16.67 40.34 13.61
C SER A 137 -17.17 39.59 12.38
N ALA A 138 -18.15 40.11 11.64
CA ALA A 138 -18.64 39.47 10.40
C ALA A 138 -17.53 39.29 9.35
N VAL A 139 -16.62 40.26 9.21
CA VAL A 139 -15.46 40.14 8.32
C VAL A 139 -14.54 39.00 8.80
N TYR A 140 -14.20 38.93 10.08
CA TYR A 140 -13.42 37.82 10.62
C TYR A 140 -14.10 36.46 10.40
N GLY A 141 -15.42 36.40 10.52
CA GLY A 141 -16.23 35.20 10.24
C GLY A 141 -16.13 34.73 8.78
N ALA A 142 -16.17 35.66 7.82
CA ALA A 142 -15.97 35.33 6.41
C ALA A 142 -14.54 34.82 6.14
N PHE A 143 -13.53 35.47 6.72
CA PHE A 143 -12.13 35.08 6.53
C PHE A 143 -11.79 33.73 7.18
N ILE A 144 -12.29 33.44 8.38
CA ILE A 144 -12.06 32.16 9.05
C ILE A 144 -12.78 31.02 8.30
N PHE A 145 -13.98 31.26 7.76
CA PHE A 145 -14.70 30.28 6.95
C PHE A 145 -13.93 29.93 5.66
N ILE A 146 -13.50 30.94 4.89
CA ILE A 146 -12.75 30.75 3.65
C ILE A 146 -11.38 30.11 3.92
N GLY A 147 -10.67 30.60 4.95
CA GLY A 147 -9.36 30.08 5.33
C GLY A 147 -9.43 28.63 5.83
N ALA A 148 -10.41 28.30 6.67
CA ALA A 148 -10.64 26.95 7.14
C ALA A 148 -11.07 26.00 6.02
N PHE A 149 -11.89 26.46 5.07
CA PHE A 149 -12.24 25.71 3.87
C PHE A 149 -10.99 25.41 3.02
N PHE A 150 -10.17 26.42 2.73
CA PHE A 150 -8.96 26.26 1.93
C PHE A 150 -7.96 25.29 2.58
N LEU A 151 -7.67 25.45 3.87
CA LEU A 151 -6.76 24.56 4.59
C LEU A 151 -7.35 23.15 4.77
N GLY A 152 -8.66 23.03 4.96
CA GLY A 152 -9.37 21.76 4.96
C GLY A 152 -9.29 21.04 3.61
N ALA A 153 -9.48 21.77 2.51
CA ALA A 153 -9.33 21.24 1.15
C ALA A 153 -7.88 20.82 0.88
N LEU A 154 -6.90 21.63 1.29
CA LEU A 154 -5.48 21.28 1.17
C LEU A 154 -5.17 19.94 1.86
N ARG A 155 -5.74 19.71 3.04
CA ARG A 155 -5.60 18.44 3.78
C ARG A 155 -6.31 17.27 3.12
N GLY A 156 -7.49 17.49 2.52
CA GLY A 156 -8.27 16.46 1.84
C GLY A 156 -7.64 16.02 0.52
N PHE A 157 -7.27 16.97 -0.34
CA PHE A 157 -6.71 16.69 -1.67
C PHE A 157 -5.21 16.37 -1.65
N VAL A 158 -4.45 16.92 -0.70
CA VAL A 158 -3.00 16.75 -0.61
C VAL A 158 -2.58 16.42 0.83
N PRO A 159 -2.76 15.16 1.31
CA PRO A 159 -2.45 14.79 2.68
C PRO A 159 -0.95 14.85 3.01
N ASN A 160 -0.08 14.87 2.00
CA ASN A 160 1.35 15.16 2.17
C ASN A 160 1.59 16.54 2.83
N LEU A 161 0.66 17.48 2.67
CA LEU A 161 0.71 18.82 3.26
C LEU A 161 -0.22 18.95 4.49
N ALA A 162 -0.66 17.83 5.08
CA ALA A 162 -1.53 17.84 6.25
C ALA A 162 -0.94 18.64 7.43
N LEU A 163 0.39 18.57 7.65
CA LEU A 163 1.05 19.36 8.69
C LEU A 163 0.94 20.87 8.44
N VAL A 164 1.09 21.31 7.18
CA VAL A 164 0.92 22.72 6.79
C VAL A 164 -0.49 23.18 7.12
N SER A 165 -1.49 22.36 6.77
CA SER A 165 -2.90 22.64 7.03
C SER A 165 -3.21 22.73 8.53
N ILE A 166 -2.79 21.75 9.34
CA ILE A 166 -3.09 21.69 10.78
C ILE A 166 -2.50 22.91 11.51
N PHE A 167 -1.22 23.21 11.32
CA PHE A 167 -0.59 24.35 12.00
C PHE A 167 -1.03 25.70 11.42
N GLY A 168 -1.37 25.74 10.12
CA GLY A 168 -2.02 26.91 9.52
C GLY A 168 -3.40 27.20 10.11
N LEU A 169 -4.20 26.15 10.35
CA LEU A 169 -5.52 26.27 10.99
C LEU A 169 -5.38 26.78 12.43
N ILE A 170 -4.47 26.20 13.23
CA ILE A 170 -4.25 26.64 14.62
C ILE A 170 -3.91 28.14 14.69
N VAL A 171 -2.98 28.62 13.84
CA VAL A 171 -2.61 30.04 13.83
C VAL A 171 -3.75 30.91 13.30
N LEU A 172 -4.47 30.45 12.28
CA LEU A 172 -5.65 31.13 11.77
C LEU A 172 -6.73 31.28 12.85
N ASP A 173 -7.02 30.22 13.59
CA ASP A 173 -8.01 30.21 14.67
C ASP A 173 -7.63 31.20 15.77
N VAL A 174 -6.36 31.25 16.16
CA VAL A 174 -5.85 32.21 17.15
C VAL A 174 -6.03 33.64 16.64
N MET A 175 -5.62 33.93 15.40
CA MET A 175 -5.72 35.27 14.81
C MET A 175 -7.17 35.74 14.68
N CYS A 176 -8.07 34.87 14.22
CA CYS A 176 -9.48 35.18 14.01
C CYS A 176 -10.31 35.11 15.30
N SER A 177 -9.87 34.38 16.34
CA SER A 177 -10.56 34.34 17.63
C SER A 177 -10.15 35.50 18.53
N TYR A 178 -8.86 35.84 18.64
CA TYR A 178 -8.43 36.98 19.47
C TYR A 178 -8.51 38.33 18.74
N GLY A 179 -8.34 38.35 17.41
CA GLY A 179 -8.35 39.56 16.60
C GLY A 179 -9.57 40.47 16.78
N PRO A 180 -10.82 39.96 16.76
CA PRO A 180 -12.03 40.77 16.90
C PRO A 180 -12.11 41.60 18.19
N LEU A 181 -11.44 41.16 19.26
CA LEU A 181 -11.44 41.83 20.56
C LEU A 181 -10.65 43.15 20.54
N PHE A 182 -9.63 43.24 19.69
CA PHE A 182 -8.75 44.39 19.65
C PHE A 182 -9.33 45.49 18.75
N TYR A 183 -9.34 46.72 19.28
CA TYR A 183 -9.76 47.91 18.52
C TYR A 183 -8.63 48.54 17.69
N ALA A 184 -7.38 48.14 17.93
CA ALA A 184 -6.20 48.59 17.21
C ALA A 184 -5.53 47.43 16.47
N SER A 185 -4.74 47.75 15.44
CA SER A 185 -4.00 46.75 14.66
C SER A 185 -2.92 46.06 15.50
N GLN A 186 -3.10 44.76 15.74
CA GLN A 186 -2.14 43.90 16.43
C GLN A 186 -1.81 42.69 15.55
N TYR A 187 -0.94 42.89 14.56
CA TYR A 187 -0.49 41.81 13.68
C TYR A 187 0.44 40.81 14.38
N THR A 188 0.84 41.08 15.63
CA THR A 188 1.82 40.30 16.40
C THR A 188 1.21 39.21 17.27
N ILE A 189 -0.12 39.01 17.25
CA ILE A 189 -0.80 37.97 18.05
C ILE A 189 -0.20 36.57 17.79
N ALA A 190 0.15 36.28 16.54
CA ALA A 190 0.76 35.00 16.15
C ALA A 190 2.12 34.72 16.83
N LYS A 191 2.83 35.76 17.35
CA LYS A 191 4.10 35.57 18.07
C LYS A 191 3.97 34.61 19.27
N GLN A 192 2.79 34.52 19.88
CA GLN A 192 2.51 33.61 20.99
C GLN A 192 2.78 32.14 20.63
N PHE A 193 2.57 31.74 19.38
CA PHE A 193 2.84 30.37 18.91
C PHE A 193 4.14 30.27 18.09
N LEU A 194 4.49 31.30 17.31
CA LEU A 194 5.70 31.29 16.49
C LEU A 194 6.98 31.26 17.35
N LEU A 195 7.03 32.00 18.47
CA LEU A 195 8.23 32.04 19.32
C LEU A 195 8.53 30.68 19.97
N PRO A 196 7.60 30.04 20.71
CA PRO A 196 7.82 28.68 21.23
C PRO A 196 8.20 27.66 20.15
N THR A 197 7.60 27.78 18.96
CA THR A 197 7.92 26.93 17.81
C THR A 197 9.36 27.09 17.36
N SER A 198 9.86 28.33 17.29
CA SER A 198 11.24 28.61 16.87
C SER A 198 12.27 28.05 17.86
N TYR A 199 12.03 28.19 19.17
CA TYR A 199 12.88 27.57 20.21
C TYR A 199 12.91 26.05 20.06
N TYR A 200 11.74 25.44 19.87
CA TYR A 200 11.64 24.00 19.68
C TYR A 200 12.40 23.54 18.42
N LEU A 201 12.18 24.18 17.28
CA LEU A 201 12.86 23.82 16.02
C LEU A 201 14.39 23.97 16.15
N ALA A 202 14.87 25.02 16.81
CA ALA A 202 16.30 25.21 17.05
C ALA A 202 16.90 24.09 17.89
N ILE A 203 16.27 23.71 19.02
CA ILE A 203 16.73 22.63 19.88
C ILE A 203 16.65 21.28 19.15
N ALA A 204 15.57 21.02 18.42
CA ALA A 204 15.39 19.78 17.70
C ALA A 204 16.45 19.61 16.60
N LEU A 205 16.73 20.66 15.83
CA LEU A 205 17.79 20.66 14.82
C LEU A 205 19.18 20.49 15.46
N ALA A 206 19.47 21.19 16.56
CA ALA A 206 20.71 21.02 17.29
C ALA A 206 20.88 19.58 17.80
N SER A 207 19.81 18.96 18.32
CA SER A 207 19.83 17.57 18.79
C SER A 207 20.10 16.57 17.67
N LEU A 208 19.59 16.81 16.46
CA LEU A 208 19.78 15.93 15.30
C LEU A 208 21.22 15.97 14.78
N VAL A 209 21.92 17.08 14.99
CA VAL A 209 23.32 17.26 14.60
C VAL A 209 24.27 16.75 15.70
N LEU A 210 23.98 17.04 16.97
CA LEU A 210 24.88 16.78 18.09
C LEU A 210 24.68 15.39 18.73
N ILE A 211 23.43 14.90 18.81
CA ILE A 211 23.07 13.68 19.54
C ILE A 211 22.74 12.58 18.54
N PHE A 212 23.66 11.63 18.35
CA PHE A 212 23.51 10.51 17.41
C PHE A 212 23.05 10.95 16.00
N PRO A 213 23.88 11.68 15.24
CA PRO A 213 23.50 12.17 13.93
C PRO A 213 23.14 11.02 12.98
N GLU A 214 21.99 11.14 12.34
CA GLU A 214 21.48 10.15 11.38
C GLU A 214 21.13 10.81 10.05
N THR A 215 21.82 10.38 9.00
CA THR A 215 21.58 10.81 7.61
C THR A 215 20.46 9.98 6.97
N LEU A 216 19.79 10.51 5.96
CA LEU A 216 18.78 9.75 5.19
C LEU A 216 19.42 8.52 4.54
N ASN A 217 20.64 8.63 4.01
CA ASN A 217 21.40 7.50 3.48
C ASN A 217 21.59 6.39 4.52
N HIS A 218 21.94 6.73 5.77
CA HIS A 218 22.05 5.74 6.86
C HIS A 218 20.70 5.08 7.16
N ALA A 219 19.64 5.89 7.25
CA ALA A 219 18.30 5.38 7.52
C ALA A 219 17.78 4.50 6.38
N TRP A 220 18.04 4.89 5.13
CA TRP A 220 17.65 4.18 3.92
C TRP A 220 18.32 2.81 3.84
N LEU A 221 19.65 2.72 4.07
CA LEU A 221 20.34 1.43 4.12
C LEU A 221 19.85 0.51 5.26
N SER A 222 19.53 1.07 6.43
CA SER A 222 18.95 0.27 7.51
C SER A 222 17.56 -0.24 7.14
N ILE A 223 16.71 0.57 6.49
CA ILE A 223 15.39 0.11 6.03
C ILE A 223 15.57 -0.98 4.95
N LEU A 224 16.53 -0.85 4.06
CA LEU A 224 16.84 -1.86 3.04
C LEU A 224 17.23 -3.21 3.65
N SER A 225 18.14 -3.21 4.63
CA SER A 225 18.56 -4.41 5.35
C SER A 225 17.40 -5.01 6.18
N ASP A 226 16.75 -4.19 7.01
CA ASP A 226 15.76 -4.63 8.00
C ASP A 226 14.40 -4.98 7.38
N SER A 227 13.96 -4.25 6.34
CA SER A 227 12.59 -4.33 5.81
C SER A 227 12.47 -5.00 4.44
N VAL A 228 13.58 -5.20 3.70
CA VAL A 228 13.56 -5.88 2.40
C VAL A 228 14.36 -7.18 2.44
N PHE A 229 15.67 -7.12 2.73
CA PHE A 229 16.52 -8.31 2.69
C PHE A 229 16.25 -9.29 3.84
N SER A 230 16.09 -8.79 5.08
CA SER A 230 15.80 -9.67 6.23
C SER A 230 14.47 -10.44 6.07
N PRO A 231 13.35 -9.81 5.67
CA PRO A 231 12.12 -10.56 5.39
C PRO A 231 12.21 -11.46 4.15
N THR A 232 13.01 -11.10 3.14
CA THR A 232 13.30 -11.97 1.99
C THR A 232 14.02 -13.24 2.43
N LYS A 233 15.03 -13.11 3.31
CA LYS A 233 15.71 -14.26 3.93
C LYS A 233 14.75 -15.11 4.76
N GLN A 234 13.93 -14.48 5.60
CA GLN A 234 12.93 -15.20 6.40
C GLN A 234 11.90 -15.93 5.53
N THR A 235 11.58 -15.40 4.34
CA THR A 235 10.69 -16.05 3.37
C THR A 235 11.30 -17.36 2.88
N LEU A 236 12.59 -17.36 2.51
CA LEU A 236 13.31 -18.57 2.13
C LEU A 236 13.41 -19.57 3.29
N GLY A 237 13.60 -19.09 4.52
CA GLY A 237 13.59 -19.92 5.73
C GLY A 237 12.25 -20.59 6.00
N VAL A 238 11.13 -19.86 5.85
CA VAL A 238 9.77 -20.44 5.98
C VAL A 238 9.52 -21.46 4.89
N LEU A 239 9.94 -21.17 3.65
CA LEU A 239 9.81 -22.11 2.54
C LEU A 239 10.61 -23.40 2.79
N SER A 240 11.83 -23.29 3.32
CA SER A 240 12.66 -24.42 3.73
C SER A 240 12.00 -25.27 4.82
N GLN A 241 11.41 -24.62 5.83
CA GLN A 241 10.66 -25.29 6.91
C GLN A 241 9.37 -25.94 6.42
N ALA A 242 8.71 -25.36 5.41
CA ALA A 242 7.50 -25.93 4.83
C ALA A 242 7.82 -27.21 4.05
N LEU A 243 8.92 -27.23 3.27
CA LEU A 243 9.34 -28.40 2.50
C LEU A 243 9.74 -29.60 3.37
N SER A 244 10.27 -29.36 4.58
CA SER A 244 10.60 -30.44 5.53
C SER A 244 9.38 -30.97 6.30
N SER A 245 8.22 -30.32 6.16
CA SER A 245 6.95 -30.75 6.75
C SER A 245 6.09 -31.47 5.70
N ARG A 246 5.21 -32.38 6.15
CA ARG A 246 4.29 -33.09 5.24
C ARG A 246 3.19 -32.15 4.74
N PRO A 247 2.96 -32.01 3.43
CA PRO A 247 1.85 -31.23 2.86
C PRO A 247 0.46 -31.53 3.42
N SER A 248 0.20 -32.78 3.80
CA SER A 248 -1.04 -33.19 4.46
C SER A 248 -1.28 -32.60 5.86
N ASP A 249 -0.27 -32.03 6.52
CA ASP A 249 -0.44 -31.38 7.83
C ASP A 249 -1.04 -29.97 7.70
N ARG A 250 -2.36 -29.92 7.54
CA ARG A 250 -3.11 -28.70 7.18
C ARG A 250 -2.87 -27.52 8.14
N ALA A 251 -2.79 -27.79 9.45
CA ALA A 251 -2.66 -26.73 10.47
C ALA A 251 -1.27 -26.06 10.42
N THR A 252 -0.20 -26.82 10.18
CA THR A 252 1.14 -26.25 10.08
C THR A 252 1.32 -25.47 8.78
N TRP A 253 0.79 -25.97 7.65
CA TRP A 253 0.78 -25.28 6.36
C TRP A 253 -0.03 -23.98 6.35
N GLU A 254 -1.15 -23.94 7.08
CA GLU A 254 -1.89 -22.70 7.27
C GLU A 254 -1.02 -21.67 8.04
N SER A 255 -0.33 -22.11 9.10
CA SER A 255 0.55 -21.23 9.87
C SER A 255 1.72 -20.69 9.03
N PHE A 256 2.29 -21.49 8.14
CA PHE A 256 3.35 -21.07 7.22
C PHE A 256 2.83 -20.08 6.18
N THR A 257 1.64 -20.34 5.63
CA THR A 257 0.98 -19.44 4.66
C THR A 257 0.67 -18.08 5.30
N GLN A 258 0.17 -18.06 6.54
CA GLN A 258 -0.06 -16.82 7.28
C GLN A 258 1.25 -16.07 7.57
N LYS A 259 2.31 -16.77 8.00
CA LYS A 259 3.65 -16.18 8.19
C LYS A 259 4.20 -15.61 6.88
N GLY A 260 4.11 -16.36 5.78
CA GLY A 260 4.50 -15.93 4.44
C GLY A 260 3.72 -14.70 3.97
N GLY A 261 2.40 -14.68 4.19
CA GLY A 261 1.56 -13.52 3.89
C GLY A 261 1.95 -12.27 4.69
N ASN A 262 2.36 -12.41 5.94
CA ASN A 262 2.88 -11.30 6.76
C ASN A 262 4.23 -10.79 6.24
N LEU A 263 5.14 -11.69 5.88
CA LEU A 263 6.45 -11.36 5.30
C LEU A 263 6.30 -10.66 3.95
N ARG A 264 5.41 -11.13 3.07
CA ARG A 264 5.09 -10.47 1.80
C ARG A 264 4.66 -9.02 2.01
N ARG A 265 3.74 -8.78 2.96
CA ARG A 265 3.30 -7.41 3.31
C ARG A 265 4.45 -6.55 3.84
N ALA A 266 5.37 -7.14 4.61
CA ALA A 266 6.55 -6.46 5.10
C ALA A 266 7.51 -6.07 3.96
N VAL A 267 7.81 -6.99 3.02
CA VAL A 267 8.67 -6.71 1.85
C VAL A 267 8.04 -5.65 0.96
N ILE A 268 6.75 -5.76 0.63
CA ILE A 268 6.04 -4.78 -0.19
C ILE A 268 6.05 -3.40 0.48
N GLY A 269 5.70 -3.33 1.76
CA GLY A 269 5.71 -2.07 2.53
C GLY A 269 7.12 -1.48 2.67
N GLY A 270 8.14 -2.32 2.90
CA GLY A 270 9.54 -1.92 2.98
C GLY A 270 10.06 -1.34 1.67
N THR A 271 9.82 -2.02 0.55
CA THR A 271 10.22 -1.59 -0.79
C THR A 271 9.52 -0.29 -1.18
N GLN A 272 8.21 -0.14 -0.92
CA GLN A 272 7.48 1.10 -1.16
C GLN A 272 8.01 2.27 -0.32
N GLY A 273 8.28 2.01 0.98
CA GLY A 273 8.85 3.01 1.88
C GLY A 273 10.22 3.50 1.41
N LEU A 274 11.06 2.59 0.89
CA LEU A 274 12.36 2.93 0.31
C LEU A 274 12.23 3.74 -0.97
N LEU A 275 11.40 3.28 -1.91
CA LEU A 275 11.14 3.96 -3.19
C LEU A 275 10.63 5.39 -2.95
N GLY A 276 9.75 5.60 -1.98
CA GLY A 276 9.28 6.95 -1.60
C GLY A 276 10.39 7.88 -1.10
N GLN A 277 11.45 7.34 -0.48
CA GLN A 277 12.57 8.13 0.05
C GLN A 277 13.70 8.35 -0.98
N THR A 278 13.75 7.56 -2.07
CA THR A 278 14.84 7.61 -3.06
C THR A 278 15.05 8.99 -3.68
N GLY A 279 13.96 9.72 -3.98
CA GLY A 279 14.02 11.04 -4.59
C GLY A 279 14.66 12.10 -3.68
N LEU A 280 14.61 11.90 -2.37
CA LEU A 280 15.14 12.83 -1.37
C LEU A 280 16.63 12.58 -1.05
N LEU A 281 17.20 11.48 -1.54
CA LEU A 281 18.62 11.13 -1.30
C LEU A 281 19.60 12.15 -1.90
N ASP A 282 19.22 12.86 -2.97
CA ASP A 282 20.10 13.86 -3.62
C ASP A 282 20.19 15.19 -2.86
N VAL A 283 19.35 15.39 -1.84
CA VAL A 283 19.16 16.68 -1.14
C VAL A 283 20.11 16.85 0.03
N GLU A 284 20.74 15.77 0.47
CA GLU A 284 21.54 15.79 1.69
C GLU A 284 23.04 15.61 1.46
N PHE A 285 23.82 16.12 2.40
CA PHE A 285 25.18 15.65 2.61
C PHE A 285 25.10 14.26 3.21
N SER A 286 25.67 13.27 2.52
CA SER A 286 25.71 11.90 3.02
C SER A 286 27.15 11.44 3.23
N LEU A 287 27.43 10.92 4.43
CA LEU A 287 28.72 10.33 4.78
C LEU A 287 28.58 8.82 4.67
N GLY A 288 29.26 8.19 3.72
CA GLY A 288 29.10 6.76 3.49
C GLY A 288 29.92 6.23 2.33
N ARG A 289 30.04 4.89 2.26
CA ARG A 289 30.67 4.19 1.14
C ARG A 289 29.87 4.37 -0.16
N LEU A 290 28.53 4.28 -0.06
CA LEU A 290 27.60 4.36 -1.18
C LEU A 290 27.01 5.77 -1.33
N GLY A 291 26.97 6.28 -2.56
CA GLY A 291 26.39 7.58 -2.90
C GLY A 291 24.93 7.49 -3.35
N PRO A 292 24.24 8.63 -3.50
CA PRO A 292 22.81 8.65 -3.87
C PRO A 292 22.54 8.03 -5.24
N GLY A 293 23.46 8.18 -6.20
CA GLY A 293 23.36 7.52 -7.51
C GLY A 293 23.44 6.00 -7.43
N ASP A 294 24.30 5.48 -6.53
CA ASP A 294 24.48 4.04 -6.32
C ASP A 294 23.22 3.45 -5.64
N LEU A 295 22.67 4.14 -4.64
CA LEU A 295 21.43 3.74 -3.97
C LEU A 295 20.23 3.73 -4.92
N LYS A 296 20.18 4.65 -5.88
CA LYS A 296 19.14 4.64 -6.93
C LYS A 296 19.25 3.44 -7.85
N ARG A 297 20.47 3.04 -8.24
CA ARG A 297 20.69 1.81 -9.01
C ARG A 297 20.19 0.58 -8.24
N ILE A 298 20.56 0.47 -6.96
CA ILE A 298 20.06 -0.60 -6.07
C ILE A 298 18.53 -0.57 -5.99
N SER A 299 17.93 0.62 -5.83
CA SER A 299 16.47 0.77 -5.74
C SER A 299 15.72 0.33 -7.01
N GLY A 300 16.35 0.43 -8.19
CA GLY A 300 15.80 -0.06 -9.45
C GLY A 300 15.59 -1.58 -9.44
N GLU A 301 16.56 -2.31 -8.87
CA GLU A 301 16.48 -3.77 -8.75
C GLU A 301 15.52 -4.24 -7.64
N MET A 302 15.23 -3.40 -6.63
CA MET A 302 14.37 -3.79 -5.52
C MET A 302 12.91 -4.07 -5.93
N LYS A 303 12.39 -3.34 -6.93
CA LYS A 303 11.04 -3.63 -7.49
C LYS A 303 11.00 -5.07 -8.01
N SER A 304 11.98 -5.45 -8.82
CA SER A 304 12.08 -6.79 -9.42
C SER A 304 12.25 -7.87 -8.36
N LEU A 305 13.17 -7.67 -7.41
CA LEU A 305 13.40 -8.60 -6.31
C LEU A 305 12.13 -8.82 -5.47
N MET A 306 11.40 -7.75 -5.12
CA MET A 306 10.12 -7.84 -4.39
C MET A 306 9.10 -8.73 -5.11
N PHE A 307 8.95 -8.59 -6.43
CA PHE A 307 8.04 -9.43 -7.21
C PHE A 307 8.48 -10.89 -7.23
N ARG A 308 9.78 -11.17 -7.39
CA ARG A 308 10.29 -12.56 -7.37
C ARG A 308 10.19 -13.20 -5.98
N THR A 309 10.48 -12.48 -4.91
CA THR A 309 10.27 -12.94 -3.53
C THR A 309 8.79 -13.25 -3.27
N SER A 310 7.88 -12.43 -3.81
CA SER A 310 6.44 -12.70 -3.72
C SER A 310 6.05 -13.97 -4.49
N GLY A 311 6.71 -14.22 -5.63
CA GLY A 311 6.58 -15.44 -6.43
C GLY A 311 6.91 -16.72 -5.65
N LEU A 312 7.98 -16.72 -4.84
CA LEU A 312 8.36 -17.88 -4.01
C LEU A 312 7.26 -18.37 -3.06
N LEU A 313 6.46 -17.44 -2.54
CA LEU A 313 5.35 -17.75 -1.64
C LEU A 313 4.14 -18.37 -2.35
N SER A 314 4.12 -18.35 -3.68
CA SER A 314 3.00 -18.86 -4.47
C SER A 314 2.83 -20.35 -4.33
N PHE A 315 3.93 -21.11 -4.20
CA PHE A 315 3.87 -22.54 -3.92
C PHE A 315 3.08 -22.83 -2.63
N LEU A 316 3.39 -22.12 -1.52
CA LEU A 316 2.66 -22.27 -0.26
C LEU A 316 1.16 -21.95 -0.42
N ASN A 317 0.85 -20.90 -1.18
CA ASN A 317 -0.54 -20.51 -1.44
C ASN A 317 -1.29 -21.58 -2.25
N PHE A 318 -0.66 -22.18 -3.27
CA PHE A 318 -1.29 -23.21 -4.09
C PHE A 318 -1.51 -24.51 -3.32
N VAL A 319 -0.55 -24.91 -2.47
CA VAL A 319 -0.73 -26.09 -1.59
C VAL A 319 -1.85 -25.85 -0.58
N GLN A 320 -1.89 -24.66 0.04
CA GLN A 320 -2.97 -24.31 0.97
C GLN A 320 -4.34 -24.26 0.29
N GLU A 321 -4.42 -23.78 -0.96
CA GLU A 321 -5.65 -23.81 -1.76
C GLU A 321 -6.09 -25.25 -2.05
N GLY A 322 -5.14 -26.13 -2.37
CA GLY A 322 -5.36 -27.57 -2.42
C GLY A 322 -6.02 -28.07 -1.14
N ASN A 323 -5.35 -27.87 -0.01
CA ASN A 323 -5.79 -28.34 1.31
C ASN A 323 -7.17 -27.80 1.73
N LYS A 324 -7.46 -26.51 1.49
CA LYS A 324 -8.75 -25.90 1.85
C LYS A 324 -9.92 -26.45 1.05
N MET A 325 -9.68 -26.79 -0.21
CA MET A 325 -10.73 -27.37 -1.05
C MET A 325 -10.95 -28.84 -0.68
N ASP A 326 -9.89 -29.57 -0.34
CA ASP A 326 -10.01 -30.94 0.18
C ASP A 326 -10.80 -30.98 1.50
N GLU A 327 -10.62 -29.98 2.37
CA GLU A 327 -11.38 -29.82 3.61
C GLU A 327 -12.87 -29.58 3.35
N LYS A 328 -13.21 -28.68 2.41
CA LYS A 328 -14.61 -28.45 2.00
C LYS A 328 -15.26 -29.71 1.44
N GLU A 329 -14.54 -30.47 0.62
CA GLU A 329 -15.03 -31.73 0.05
C GLU A 329 -15.31 -32.78 1.15
N GLU A 330 -14.42 -32.89 2.14
CA GLU A 330 -14.59 -33.80 3.28
C GLU A 330 -15.77 -33.40 4.19
N GLU A 331 -15.96 -32.09 4.43
CA GLU A 331 -17.12 -31.56 5.17
C GLU A 331 -18.45 -31.88 4.47
N GLU A 332 -18.51 -31.76 3.15
CA GLU A 332 -19.68 -32.10 2.33
C GLU A 332 -19.99 -33.62 2.35
N GLU A 333 -18.96 -34.48 2.44
CA GLU A 333 -19.11 -35.94 2.46
C GLU A 333 -19.54 -36.48 3.84
N PHE A 334 -18.96 -35.98 4.94
CA PHE A 334 -19.26 -36.40 6.31
C PHE A 334 -20.50 -35.72 6.93
N GLY A 335 -20.97 -34.61 6.36
CA GLY A 335 -22.14 -33.85 6.82
C GLY A 335 -23.51 -34.53 6.60
N ARG A 336 -23.58 -35.76 6.06
CA ARG A 336 -24.83 -36.52 5.87
C ARG A 336 -25.10 -37.46 7.07
N PRO A 337 -26.00 -37.13 8.02
CA PRO A 337 -26.40 -38.09 9.05
C PRO A 337 -27.28 -39.21 8.47
N ALA A 338 -26.83 -40.46 8.56
CA ALA A 338 -27.55 -41.68 8.18
C ALA A 338 -28.69 -42.08 9.15
N SER A 339 -29.36 -41.12 9.79
CA SER A 339 -30.48 -41.43 10.70
C SER A 339 -31.64 -40.45 10.51
N SER A 340 -32.54 -40.78 9.59
CA SER A 340 -33.84 -40.13 9.47
C SER A 340 -34.83 -40.77 10.45
N THR A 341 -35.19 -40.01 11.50
CA THR A 341 -36.52 -40.14 12.12
C THR A 341 -37.35 -38.95 11.61
N PRO A 342 -38.59 -39.14 11.14
CA PRO A 342 -39.33 -38.08 10.48
C PRO A 342 -39.95 -37.16 11.54
N SER A 343 -39.46 -35.94 11.67
CA SER A 343 -40.18 -34.88 12.37
C SER A 343 -40.65 -33.81 11.39
N THR A 344 -41.97 -33.76 11.33
CA THR A 344 -42.87 -32.84 10.65
C THR A 344 -42.56 -31.37 10.98
N LYS A 345 -42.23 -30.54 9.98
CA LYS A 345 -42.95 -29.30 9.61
C LYS A 345 -42.18 -28.52 8.53
N GLY A 346 -42.89 -28.23 7.44
CA GLY A 346 -42.40 -27.64 6.21
C GLY A 346 -41.64 -26.33 6.34
N GLU A 347 -40.37 -26.39 5.97
CA GLU A 347 -39.68 -25.38 5.17
C GLU A 347 -38.87 -26.18 4.14
N LYS A 348 -39.30 -26.15 2.88
CA LYS A 348 -38.53 -26.73 1.78
C LYS A 348 -37.27 -25.87 1.59
N GLN A 349 -36.17 -26.26 2.21
CA GLN A 349 -34.85 -25.93 1.70
C GLN A 349 -34.64 -26.78 0.44
N ASP A 350 -35.06 -26.23 -0.69
CA ASP A 350 -34.72 -26.73 -2.02
C ASP A 350 -33.21 -26.58 -2.24
N GLY A 351 -32.58 -27.63 -2.76
CA GLY A 351 -31.20 -27.61 -3.23
C GLY A 351 -30.32 -28.69 -2.61
N THR A 352 -30.57 -29.95 -2.93
CA THR A 352 -29.48 -30.94 -2.99
C THR A 352 -28.41 -30.38 -3.93
N ALA A 353 -27.34 -29.80 -3.40
CA ALA A 353 -26.19 -29.41 -4.20
C ALA A 353 -25.56 -30.69 -4.76
N THR A 354 -25.89 -31.04 -6.00
CA THR A 354 -25.14 -32.02 -6.78
C THR A 354 -23.69 -31.54 -6.83
N PRO A 355 -22.70 -32.39 -6.51
CA PRO A 355 -21.29 -32.00 -6.50
C PRO A 355 -20.89 -31.48 -7.89
N ASP A 356 -20.20 -30.35 -7.89
CA ASP A 356 -19.85 -29.60 -9.10
C ASP A 356 -18.98 -30.44 -10.05
N ARG A 357 -19.09 -30.25 -11.37
CA ARG A 357 -18.39 -31.09 -12.36
C ARG A 357 -16.88 -31.04 -12.18
N PHE A 358 -16.36 -29.87 -11.82
CA PHE A 358 -14.96 -29.65 -11.49
C PHE A 358 -14.54 -30.39 -10.22
N THR A 359 -15.37 -30.43 -9.18
CA THR A 359 -15.08 -31.17 -7.93
C THR A 359 -15.02 -32.67 -8.17
N LEU A 360 -15.91 -33.22 -9.01
CA LEU A 360 -15.86 -34.62 -9.41
C LEU A 360 -14.59 -34.97 -10.21
N LEU A 361 -14.19 -34.09 -11.14
CA LEU A 361 -12.95 -34.26 -11.90
C LEU A 361 -11.73 -34.25 -10.99
N ARG A 362 -11.69 -33.31 -10.02
CA ARG A 362 -10.62 -33.19 -9.05
C ARG A 362 -10.53 -34.40 -8.13
N ARG A 363 -11.66 -34.88 -7.59
CA ARG A 363 -11.72 -36.10 -6.77
C ARG A 363 -11.10 -37.28 -7.50
N ARG A 364 -11.47 -37.46 -8.78
CA ARG A 364 -10.89 -38.48 -9.65
C ARG A 364 -9.37 -38.30 -9.82
N MET A 365 -8.90 -37.09 -10.08
CA MET A 365 -7.45 -36.80 -10.18
C MET A 365 -6.70 -37.17 -8.89
N ARG A 366 -7.25 -36.81 -7.72
CA ARG A 366 -6.65 -37.12 -6.41
C ARG A 366 -6.58 -38.62 -6.14
N GLU A 367 -7.66 -39.36 -6.44
CA GLU A 367 -7.66 -40.82 -6.33
C GLU A 367 -6.60 -41.46 -7.24
N HIS A 368 -6.33 -40.88 -8.41
CA HIS A 368 -5.29 -41.36 -9.31
C HIS A 368 -3.88 -41.04 -8.81
N GLU A 369 -3.63 -39.83 -8.29
CA GLU A 369 -2.34 -39.46 -7.69
C GLU A 369 -1.98 -40.41 -6.53
N GLN A 370 -2.96 -40.74 -5.67
CA GLN A 370 -2.78 -41.67 -4.55
C GLN A 370 -2.46 -43.10 -5.00
N ARG A 371 -3.16 -43.61 -6.02
CA ARG A 371 -2.95 -44.98 -6.52
C ARG A 371 -1.56 -45.19 -7.13
N HIS A 372 -0.99 -44.15 -7.74
CA HIS A 372 0.31 -44.23 -8.41
C HIS A 372 1.46 -43.65 -7.57
N GLY A 373 1.18 -43.15 -6.35
CA GLY A 373 2.18 -42.55 -5.47
C GLY A 373 2.74 -41.23 -6.03
N HIS A 374 1.92 -40.49 -6.77
CA HIS A 374 2.24 -39.20 -7.41
C HIS A 374 1.71 -38.00 -6.62
N ASP A 375 1.26 -38.24 -5.39
CA ASP A 375 0.78 -37.20 -4.49
C ASP A 375 1.87 -36.18 -4.14
N LEU A 376 1.43 -35.00 -3.74
CA LEU A 376 2.33 -33.97 -3.22
C LEU A 376 3.17 -34.46 -2.03
N ASP A 377 2.63 -35.36 -1.19
CA ASP A 377 3.35 -35.96 -0.05
C ASP A 377 4.55 -36.83 -0.46
N SER A 378 4.54 -37.43 -1.66
CA SER A 378 5.66 -38.22 -2.17
C SER A 378 6.67 -37.37 -2.95
N LEU A 379 6.20 -36.33 -3.64
CA LEU A 379 7.05 -35.45 -4.47
C LEU A 379 7.79 -34.38 -3.66
N VAL A 380 7.20 -33.86 -2.58
CA VAL A 380 7.83 -32.79 -1.77
C VAL A 380 9.16 -33.20 -1.12
N PRO A 381 9.34 -34.43 -0.58
CA PRO A 381 10.65 -34.89 -0.11
C PRO A 381 11.73 -34.93 -1.21
N ILE A 382 11.35 -35.34 -2.43
CA ILE A 382 12.25 -35.33 -3.60
C ILE A 382 12.63 -33.88 -3.94
N LEU A 383 11.64 -32.98 -3.92
CA LEU A 383 11.83 -31.55 -4.14
C LEU A 383 12.73 -30.91 -3.09
N GLU A 384 12.58 -31.29 -1.81
CA GLU A 384 13.40 -30.82 -0.71
C GLU A 384 14.87 -31.15 -0.95
N HIS A 385 15.17 -32.42 -1.27
CA HIS A 385 16.53 -32.89 -1.53
C HIS A 385 17.11 -32.27 -2.81
N ALA A 386 16.33 -32.20 -3.89
CA ALA A 386 16.78 -31.62 -5.16
C ALA A 386 17.07 -30.11 -5.06
N SER A 387 16.29 -29.37 -4.27
CA SER A 387 16.44 -27.91 -4.13
C SER A 387 17.36 -27.46 -2.99
N ALA A 388 17.85 -28.39 -2.14
CA ALA A 388 18.63 -28.05 -0.95
C ALA A 388 19.91 -27.25 -1.26
N GLY A 389 20.66 -27.64 -2.29
CA GLY A 389 21.89 -26.94 -2.73
C GLY A 389 21.63 -25.48 -3.07
N LEU A 390 20.69 -25.24 -4.00
CA LEU A 390 20.30 -23.91 -4.46
C LEU A 390 19.70 -23.04 -3.33
N ARG A 391 18.84 -23.60 -2.49
CA ARG A 391 18.25 -22.88 -1.34
C ARG A 391 19.31 -22.45 -0.34
N ASN A 392 20.27 -23.33 -0.02
CA ASN A 392 21.36 -23.01 0.91
C ASN A 392 22.29 -21.93 0.32
N ALA A 393 22.62 -22.02 -0.97
CA ALA A 393 23.40 -20.99 -1.66
C ALA A 393 22.69 -19.62 -1.65
N CYS A 394 21.38 -19.59 -1.87
CA CYS A 394 20.59 -18.36 -1.76
C CYS A 394 20.55 -17.80 -0.32
N ASP A 395 20.48 -18.66 0.72
CA ASP A 395 20.54 -18.21 2.12
C ASP A 395 21.91 -17.61 2.47
N ASP A 396 22.99 -18.25 2.01
CA ASP A 396 24.37 -17.79 2.16
C ASP A 396 24.58 -16.42 1.49
N VAL A 397 24.11 -16.26 0.24
CA VAL A 397 24.20 -14.99 -0.49
C VAL A 397 23.38 -13.89 0.17
N LEU A 398 22.13 -14.17 0.58
CA LEU A 398 21.31 -13.18 1.30
C LEU A 398 21.94 -12.77 2.63
N ARG A 399 22.55 -13.71 3.35
CA ARG A 399 23.26 -13.45 4.60
C ARG A 399 24.46 -12.52 4.36
N GLU A 400 25.24 -12.77 3.32
CA GLU A 400 26.40 -11.95 3.01
C GLU A 400 26.00 -10.56 2.48
N ILE A 401 24.94 -10.45 1.68
CA ILE A 401 24.36 -9.16 1.26
C ILE A 401 23.94 -8.33 2.48
N ILE A 402 23.21 -8.93 3.42
CA ILE A 402 22.80 -8.26 4.67
C ILE A 402 24.04 -7.81 5.47
N ALA A 403 25.03 -8.70 5.62
CA ALA A 403 26.27 -8.40 6.32
C ALA A 403 27.05 -7.26 5.65
N TRP A 404 27.12 -7.25 4.32
CA TRP A 404 27.79 -6.21 3.54
C TRP A 404 27.13 -4.84 3.72
N PHE A 405 25.79 -4.76 3.65
CA PHE A 405 25.06 -3.52 3.90
C PHE A 405 25.23 -3.04 5.35
N ASP A 406 25.21 -3.95 6.32
CA ASP A 406 25.44 -3.63 7.73
C ASP A 406 26.86 -3.12 7.97
N ILE A 407 27.86 -3.67 7.29
CA ILE A 407 29.26 -3.17 7.33
C ILE A 407 29.33 -1.77 6.72
N CYS A 408 28.70 -1.55 5.56
CA CYS A 408 28.64 -0.24 4.90
C CYS A 408 27.97 0.83 5.78
N ASN A 409 27.04 0.42 6.66
CA ASN A 409 26.30 1.34 7.51
C ASN A 409 26.95 1.58 8.89
N SER A 410 27.44 0.53 9.55
CA SER A 410 27.92 0.58 10.93
C SER A 410 29.32 1.17 11.11
N ARG A 411 30.19 1.08 10.09
CA ARG A 411 31.60 1.49 10.18
C ARG A 411 31.88 2.92 9.71
N ARG A 412 30.87 3.72 9.33
CA ARG A 412 31.04 5.06 8.71
C ARG A 412 32.01 5.99 9.45
N TRP A 413 31.73 6.28 10.72
CA TRP A 413 32.55 7.19 11.54
C TRP A 413 33.85 6.54 12.06
N ARG A 414 33.79 5.25 12.40
CA ARG A 414 34.97 4.51 12.89
C ARG A 414 36.01 4.35 11.79
N SER A 415 35.60 3.98 10.57
CA SER A 415 36.50 3.82 9.43
C SER A 415 37.19 5.13 9.08
N LEU A 416 36.45 6.25 9.04
CA LEU A 416 37.06 7.57 8.79
C LEU A 416 38.08 7.96 9.87
N PHE A 417 37.76 7.69 11.14
CA PHE A 417 38.66 7.98 12.26
C PHE A 417 39.92 7.09 12.24
N PHE A 418 39.76 5.79 11.98
CA PHE A 418 40.89 4.85 11.90
C PHE A 418 41.73 5.03 10.63
N ASP A 419 41.13 5.38 9.50
CA ASP A 419 41.84 5.76 8.27
C ASP A 419 42.65 7.05 8.49
N MET A 420 42.09 8.03 9.21
CA MET A 420 42.80 9.26 9.57
C MET A 420 43.99 9.01 10.51
N ILE A 421 43.96 7.94 11.31
CA ILE A 421 45.01 7.53 12.26
C ILE A 421 45.96 6.47 11.66
N GLY A 422 45.77 6.09 10.39
CA GLY A 422 46.63 5.10 9.71
C GLY A 422 46.48 3.66 10.23
N ARG A 423 45.41 3.34 10.97
CA ARG A 423 45.03 1.99 11.43
C ARG A 423 43.78 1.48 10.70
N GLY A 424 43.56 1.95 9.48
CA GLY A 424 42.47 1.52 8.59
C GLY A 424 42.59 0.05 8.19
N GLN A 425 41.56 -0.49 7.54
CA GLN A 425 41.66 -1.84 6.95
C GLN A 425 42.76 -1.85 5.88
N THR A 426 43.62 -2.86 5.91
CA THR A 426 44.66 -3.05 4.90
C THR A 426 44.01 -3.36 3.55
N ASP A 427 44.59 -2.87 2.45
CA ASP A 427 44.06 -3.11 1.10
C ASP A 427 43.98 -4.64 0.78
N GLU A 428 44.79 -5.48 1.42
CA GLU A 428 44.71 -6.94 1.34
C GLU A 428 43.41 -7.53 1.92
N ASP A 429 42.90 -6.98 3.03
CA ASP A 429 41.66 -7.45 3.65
C ASP A 429 40.42 -7.09 2.80
N ILE A 430 40.49 -5.97 2.08
CA ILE A 430 39.46 -5.55 1.13
C ILE A 430 39.44 -6.49 -0.07
N ARG A 431 40.62 -6.87 -0.59
CA ARG A 431 40.74 -7.80 -1.71
C ARG A 431 40.25 -9.20 -1.36
N LYS A 432 40.65 -9.75 -0.21
CA LYS A 432 40.16 -11.06 0.25
C LYS A 432 38.65 -11.11 0.35
N LYS A 433 38.02 -10.09 0.94
CA LYS A 433 36.56 -10.00 1.01
C LYS A 433 35.89 -9.89 -0.36
N HIS A 434 36.51 -9.17 -1.28
CA HIS A 434 36.01 -9.07 -2.64
C HIS A 434 36.07 -10.44 -3.36
N GLU A 435 37.18 -11.17 -3.19
CA GLU A 435 37.35 -12.53 -3.70
C GLU A 435 36.30 -13.49 -3.09
N ASP A 436 36.01 -13.39 -1.79
CA ASP A 436 34.96 -14.17 -1.13
C ASP A 436 33.56 -13.91 -1.74
N LEU A 437 33.24 -12.64 -2.06
CA LEU A 437 31.97 -12.27 -2.70
C LEU A 437 31.85 -12.85 -4.12
N VAL A 438 32.94 -12.82 -4.90
CA VAL A 438 32.99 -13.39 -6.25
C VAL A 438 32.84 -14.91 -6.19
N ALA A 439 33.56 -15.58 -5.29
CA ALA A 439 33.45 -17.03 -5.10
C ALA A 439 32.03 -17.47 -4.71
N LEU A 440 31.33 -16.67 -3.91
CA LEU A 440 29.91 -16.93 -3.57
C LEU A 440 28.98 -16.76 -4.78
N LEU A 441 29.22 -15.77 -5.63
CA LEU A 441 28.45 -15.59 -6.88
C LEU A 441 28.66 -16.78 -7.83
N GLU A 442 29.91 -17.21 -8.02
CA GLU A 442 30.26 -18.37 -8.85
C GLU A 442 29.63 -19.66 -8.32
N ARG A 443 29.61 -19.84 -7.01
CA ARG A 443 28.89 -20.96 -6.37
C ARG A 443 27.39 -20.89 -6.65
N LEU A 444 26.77 -19.72 -6.53
CA LEU A 444 25.34 -19.57 -6.81
C LEU A 444 25.02 -19.86 -8.27
N THR A 445 25.80 -19.35 -9.23
CA THR A 445 25.57 -19.60 -10.66
C THR A 445 25.80 -21.07 -11.04
N ALA A 446 26.80 -21.73 -10.44
CA ALA A 446 27.03 -23.16 -10.61
C ALA A 446 25.85 -24.01 -10.08
N GLU A 447 25.34 -23.68 -8.89
CA GLU A 447 24.18 -24.36 -8.29
C GLU A 447 22.89 -24.12 -9.09
N ILE A 448 22.71 -22.94 -9.70
CA ILE A 448 21.58 -22.68 -10.62
C ILE A 448 21.65 -23.63 -11.82
N GLY A 449 22.83 -23.75 -12.45
CA GLY A 449 23.03 -24.66 -13.58
C GLY A 449 22.83 -26.13 -13.21
N SER A 450 23.36 -26.57 -12.07
CA SER A 450 23.16 -27.94 -11.56
C SER A 450 21.68 -28.23 -11.27
N PHE A 451 20.94 -27.27 -10.69
CA PHE A 451 19.53 -27.44 -10.40
C PHE A 451 18.67 -27.53 -11.68
N GLN A 452 18.96 -26.72 -12.70
CA GLN A 452 18.27 -26.75 -14.00
C GLN A 452 18.48 -28.08 -14.73
N ASN A 453 19.73 -28.57 -14.77
CA ASN A 453 20.12 -29.75 -15.55
C ASN A 453 19.83 -31.08 -14.81
N GLU A 454 20.23 -31.19 -13.53
CA GLU A 454 20.21 -32.45 -12.79
C GLU A 454 19.07 -32.49 -11.76
N GLY A 455 18.83 -31.38 -11.06
CA GLY A 455 17.82 -31.28 -10.00
C GLY A 455 16.41 -31.55 -10.50
N ARG A 456 16.07 -31.01 -11.68
CA ARG A 456 14.76 -31.21 -12.33
C ARG A 456 14.52 -32.65 -12.77
N GLY A 457 15.55 -33.32 -13.29
CA GLY A 457 15.44 -34.71 -13.75
C GLY A 457 15.02 -35.71 -12.65
N LYS A 458 15.37 -35.41 -11.38
CA LYS A 458 14.98 -36.22 -10.21
C LYS A 458 13.48 -36.18 -9.92
N LEU A 459 12.78 -35.08 -10.23
CA LEU A 459 11.33 -34.96 -10.04
C LEU A 459 10.54 -35.80 -11.06
N ILE A 460 11.14 -36.07 -12.21
CA ILE A 460 10.54 -36.83 -13.32
C ILE A 460 10.79 -38.34 -13.15
N GLU A 461 11.74 -38.74 -12.30
CA GLU A 461 12.10 -40.14 -12.06
C GLU A 461 10.92 -41.05 -11.67
N PRO A 462 9.99 -40.65 -10.78
CA PRO A 462 8.78 -41.44 -10.46
C PRO A 462 7.81 -41.62 -11.64
N TYR A 463 7.92 -40.79 -12.67
CA TYR A 463 7.09 -40.82 -13.87
C TYR A 463 7.70 -41.65 -15.00
N LYS A 464 9.02 -41.92 -14.98
CA LYS A 464 9.73 -42.71 -16.00
C LYS A 464 9.14 -44.12 -16.18
N GLN A 465 8.53 -44.70 -15.16
CA GLN A 465 7.90 -46.02 -15.22
C GLN A 465 6.80 -46.14 -16.29
N PHE A 466 6.18 -45.02 -16.69
CA PHE A 466 5.12 -44.94 -17.70
C PHE A 466 5.63 -44.77 -19.14
N PHE A 467 6.94 -44.55 -19.32
CA PHE A 467 7.56 -44.34 -20.63
C PHE A 467 8.44 -45.53 -21.02
N ASP A 468 8.54 -45.81 -22.32
CA ASP A 468 9.48 -46.78 -22.86
C ASP A 468 10.89 -46.19 -22.96
N VAL A 469 11.88 -46.97 -22.54
CA VAL A 469 13.29 -46.55 -22.41
C VAL A 469 13.94 -46.30 -23.78
N GLU A 470 13.52 -47.02 -24.82
CA GLU A 470 14.13 -46.94 -26.17
C GLU A 470 13.44 -45.95 -27.11
N THR A 471 12.12 -45.74 -26.96
CA THR A 471 11.33 -44.87 -27.85
C THR A 471 10.99 -43.52 -27.23
N GLY A 472 11.14 -43.37 -25.91
CA GLY A 472 10.73 -42.17 -25.17
C GLY A 472 9.22 -41.90 -25.17
N LYS A 473 8.43 -42.79 -25.77
CA LYS A 473 6.96 -42.70 -25.88
C LYS A 473 6.30 -43.40 -24.71
N LEU A 474 5.03 -43.06 -24.45
CA LEU A 474 4.21 -43.75 -23.47
C LEU A 474 4.10 -45.25 -23.81
N LYS A 475 4.31 -46.15 -22.85
CA LYS A 475 4.23 -47.62 -23.07
C LYS A 475 2.90 -48.03 -23.69
N GLU A 476 2.89 -49.01 -24.60
CA GLU A 476 1.67 -49.49 -25.26
C GLU A 476 0.62 -50.06 -24.29
N THR A 477 1.06 -50.61 -23.15
CA THR A 477 0.18 -51.00 -22.04
C THR A 477 -0.58 -49.80 -21.45
N ALA A 478 -0.04 -48.59 -21.49
CA ALA A 478 -0.68 -47.36 -21.05
C ALA A 478 -1.53 -46.67 -22.14
N LYS A 479 -1.41 -47.09 -23.42
CA LYS A 479 -2.25 -46.59 -24.54
C LYS A 479 -3.63 -47.29 -24.58
N HIS A 480 -3.73 -48.55 -24.16
CA HIS A 480 -4.97 -49.35 -24.17
C HIS A 480 -5.76 -49.36 -22.84
N ILE A 481 -5.19 -48.77 -21.80
CA ILE A 481 -5.86 -48.55 -20.53
C ILE A 481 -6.99 -47.52 -20.70
N PRO A 482 -8.22 -47.77 -20.21
CA PRO A 482 -9.27 -46.75 -20.19
C PRO A 482 -8.73 -45.50 -19.50
N THR A 483 -9.20 -44.31 -19.90
CA THR A 483 -8.66 -43.01 -19.43
C THR A 483 -8.57 -42.86 -17.89
N SER A 484 -9.21 -43.77 -17.15
CA SER A 484 -9.18 -43.94 -15.69
C SER A 484 -7.92 -44.59 -15.07
N GLU A 485 -6.89 -45.04 -15.81
CA GLU A 485 -5.64 -45.56 -15.18
C GLU A 485 -4.34 -44.87 -15.69
N LYS A 486 -4.45 -43.65 -16.23
CA LYS A 486 -3.27 -42.83 -16.58
C LYS A 486 -2.79 -41.96 -15.40
N PHE A 487 -1.50 -41.62 -15.38
CA PHE A 487 -0.90 -40.77 -14.33
C PHE A 487 -1.31 -39.29 -14.46
N THR A 488 -1.40 -38.55 -13.35
CA THR A 488 -1.82 -37.13 -13.33
C THR A 488 -0.60 -36.21 -13.13
N SER A 489 -0.56 -35.07 -13.81
CA SER A 489 0.55 -34.10 -13.82
C SER A 489 0.31 -32.88 -12.92
N ARG A 490 -0.82 -32.80 -12.20
CA ARG A 490 -1.18 -31.63 -11.37
C ARG A 490 -0.17 -31.43 -10.25
N SER A 491 0.10 -32.46 -9.44
CA SER A 491 1.10 -32.39 -8.37
C SER A 491 2.52 -32.14 -8.90
N LEU A 492 2.86 -32.68 -10.08
CA LEU A 492 4.12 -32.36 -10.78
C LEU A 492 4.22 -30.88 -11.18
N PHE A 493 3.14 -30.27 -11.68
CA PHE A 493 3.12 -28.86 -12.04
C PHE A 493 3.27 -27.94 -10.84
N LEU A 494 2.71 -28.32 -9.69
CA LEU A 494 2.92 -27.58 -8.45
C LEU A 494 4.41 -27.59 -8.05
N CYS A 495 5.09 -28.73 -8.18
CA CYS A 495 6.54 -28.82 -7.98
C CYS A 495 7.32 -28.00 -9.02
N PHE A 496 6.90 -27.98 -10.28
CA PHE A 496 7.53 -27.15 -11.31
C PHE A 496 7.34 -25.65 -11.09
N VAL A 497 6.20 -25.20 -10.58
CA VAL A 497 6.02 -23.80 -10.14
C VAL A 497 7.05 -23.41 -9.10
N PHE A 498 7.29 -24.30 -8.13
CA PHE A 498 8.34 -24.08 -7.14
C PHE A 498 9.72 -23.99 -7.80
N CYS A 499 10.08 -24.94 -8.68
CA CYS A 499 11.36 -24.92 -9.39
C CYS A 499 11.54 -23.63 -10.21
N ASP A 500 10.53 -23.25 -10.96
CA ASP A 500 10.50 -22.06 -11.81
C ASP A 500 10.68 -20.78 -10.99
N THR A 501 9.89 -20.61 -9.93
CA THR A 501 9.97 -19.43 -9.06
C THR A 501 11.29 -19.36 -8.28
N LEU A 502 11.86 -20.50 -7.88
CA LEU A 502 13.16 -20.56 -7.20
C LEU A 502 14.31 -20.18 -8.14
N VAL A 503 14.33 -20.72 -9.36
CA VAL A 503 15.32 -20.37 -10.39
C VAL A 503 15.27 -18.88 -10.67
N VAL A 504 14.08 -18.35 -10.98
CA VAL A 504 13.90 -16.93 -11.29
C VAL A 504 14.29 -16.02 -10.13
N PHE A 505 14.02 -16.42 -8.89
CA PHE A 505 14.47 -15.70 -7.71
C PHE A 505 15.99 -15.71 -7.59
N SER A 506 16.63 -16.88 -7.75
CA SER A 506 18.07 -17.05 -7.65
C SER A 506 18.84 -16.28 -8.73
N GLU A 507 18.36 -16.25 -9.97
CA GLU A 507 18.92 -15.42 -11.05
C GLU A 507 18.86 -13.92 -10.71
N ARG A 508 17.75 -13.45 -10.15
CA ARG A 508 17.63 -12.04 -9.75
C ARG A 508 18.48 -11.72 -8.53
N LEU A 509 18.63 -12.67 -7.60
CA LEU A 509 19.56 -12.54 -6.49
C LEU A 509 21.02 -12.47 -6.98
N ALA A 510 21.39 -13.28 -7.97
CA ALA A 510 22.70 -13.24 -8.60
C ALA A 510 22.97 -11.88 -9.29
N ARG A 511 21.97 -11.28 -9.95
CA ARG A 511 22.09 -9.92 -10.51
C ARG A 511 22.25 -8.83 -9.45
N VAL A 512 21.54 -8.94 -8.33
CA VAL A 512 21.71 -8.02 -7.20
C VAL A 512 23.12 -8.17 -6.60
N MET A 513 23.62 -9.41 -6.50
CA MET A 513 24.97 -9.71 -6.01
C MET A 513 26.05 -9.19 -6.95
N SER A 514 25.91 -9.34 -8.28
CA SER A 514 26.86 -8.78 -9.25
C SER A 514 26.92 -7.26 -9.19
N LEU A 515 25.76 -6.59 -9.04
CA LEU A 515 25.70 -5.15 -8.82
C LEU A 515 26.41 -4.74 -7.52
N ILE A 516 26.32 -5.54 -6.46
CA ILE A 516 27.04 -5.30 -5.20
C ILE A 516 28.55 -5.46 -5.40
N ILE A 517 29.01 -6.49 -6.11
CA ILE A 517 30.42 -6.73 -6.44
C ILE A 517 30.99 -5.55 -7.24
N ASP A 518 30.25 -5.05 -8.24
CA ASP A 518 30.63 -3.88 -9.02
C ASP A 518 30.75 -2.62 -8.17
N LEU A 519 29.80 -2.40 -7.25
CA LEU A 519 29.83 -1.28 -6.32
C LEU A 519 30.97 -1.40 -5.30
N ASP A 520 31.24 -2.61 -4.83
CA ASP A 520 32.33 -2.93 -3.90
C ASP A 520 33.69 -2.57 -4.52
N ARG A 521 33.91 -2.95 -5.79
CA ARG A 521 35.09 -2.60 -6.59
C ARG A 521 35.20 -1.09 -6.86
N LYS A 522 34.10 -0.44 -7.26
CA LYS A 522 34.09 0.99 -7.61
C LYS A 522 34.26 1.92 -6.39
N ARG A 523 33.87 1.46 -5.19
CA ARG A 523 33.80 2.29 -3.98
C ARG A 523 34.42 1.59 -2.76
N PRO A 524 35.74 1.38 -2.68
CA PRO A 524 36.33 0.65 -1.54
C PRO A 524 36.34 1.43 -0.22
N LYS A 525 36.40 2.78 -0.26
CA LYS A 525 36.58 3.63 0.93
C LYS A 525 35.37 4.55 1.17
N VAL A 526 35.17 4.95 2.44
CA VAL A 526 34.10 5.87 2.86
C VAL A 526 34.42 7.29 2.39
N ARG A 527 33.43 8.02 1.87
CA ARG A 527 33.59 9.44 1.49
C ARG A 527 32.39 10.30 1.87
N LEU A 528 32.61 11.60 1.91
CA LEU A 528 31.53 12.59 2.03
C LEU A 528 30.98 12.88 0.62
N TRP A 529 29.67 12.79 0.47
CA TRP A 529 28.95 13.07 -0.76
C TRP A 529 28.21 14.40 -0.62
N ALA A 530 28.47 15.32 -1.56
CA ALA A 530 27.78 16.59 -1.63
C ALA A 530 26.40 16.45 -2.31
N PRO A 531 25.40 17.26 -1.92
CA PRO A 531 24.09 17.26 -2.53
C PRO A 531 24.16 17.76 -3.97
N SER A 532 23.57 17.01 -4.90
CA SER A 532 23.53 17.36 -6.34
C SER A 532 22.12 17.74 -6.82
N GLY A 533 21.12 17.66 -5.93
CA GLY A 533 19.69 17.67 -6.29
C GLY A 533 18.93 19.00 -6.15
N PHE A 534 19.46 20.03 -5.48
CA PHE A 534 18.70 21.26 -5.17
C PHE A 534 18.10 21.92 -6.42
N GLY A 535 18.86 22.05 -7.50
CA GLY A 535 18.39 22.64 -8.76
C GLY A 535 17.47 21.72 -9.61
N LYS A 536 17.55 20.40 -9.42
CA LYS A 536 16.70 19.41 -10.11
C LYS A 536 15.33 19.29 -9.46
N ILE A 537 15.26 19.37 -8.13
CA ILE A 537 14.01 19.31 -7.38
C ILE A 537 13.23 20.61 -7.54
N GLY A 538 13.88 21.78 -7.48
CA GLY A 538 13.23 23.05 -7.77
C GLY A 538 12.63 23.10 -9.19
N ARG A 539 13.36 22.59 -10.20
CA ARG A 539 12.83 22.45 -11.57
C ARG A 539 11.70 21.43 -11.70
N LYS A 540 11.78 20.29 -11.02
CA LYS A 540 10.69 19.29 -10.98
C LYS A 540 9.44 19.82 -10.30
N LEU A 541 9.59 20.66 -9.27
CA LEU A 541 8.51 21.27 -8.49
C LEU A 541 7.89 22.49 -9.21
N MET A 542 8.66 23.19 -10.05
CA MET A 542 8.13 24.25 -10.93
C MET A 542 7.52 23.72 -12.24
N LYS A 543 8.05 22.65 -12.82
CA LYS A 543 7.47 22.00 -14.03
C LYS A 543 6.12 21.32 -13.74
N THR A 544 5.75 21.13 -12.47
CA THR A 544 4.46 20.53 -12.06
C THR A 544 3.23 21.40 -12.33
N ARG A 545 3.38 22.60 -12.91
CA ARG A 545 2.23 23.45 -13.26
C ARG A 545 1.66 23.20 -14.67
N ALA A 546 2.24 22.28 -15.46
CA ALA A 546 1.86 22.09 -16.86
C ALA A 546 1.50 20.66 -17.30
N TYR A 547 1.58 19.63 -16.44
CA TYR A 547 1.17 18.27 -16.83
C TYR A 547 0.54 17.53 -15.64
N GLU A 548 -0.75 17.23 -15.75
CA GLU A 548 -1.46 16.23 -14.95
C GLU A 548 -0.91 14.85 -15.36
N GLY A 549 -0.14 14.18 -14.49
CA GLY A 549 0.39 12.85 -14.82
C GLY A 549 1.49 12.32 -13.89
N GLU A 550 1.07 11.45 -12.98
CA GLU A 550 1.74 10.22 -12.50
C GLU A 550 3.03 10.22 -11.65
N ASP A 551 4.13 10.91 -11.94
CA ASP A 551 5.43 10.37 -11.45
C ASP A 551 6.08 10.97 -10.18
N ILE A 552 5.36 11.76 -9.37
CA ILE A 552 5.87 12.14 -8.03
C ILE A 552 4.74 12.09 -6.99
N LYS A 553 4.14 10.90 -6.82
CA LYS A 553 3.43 10.55 -5.58
C LYS A 553 4.34 9.78 -4.61
N SER A 554 5.65 10.10 -4.61
CA SER A 554 6.57 9.61 -3.59
C SER A 554 6.16 10.21 -2.25
N VAL A 555 5.49 9.38 -1.46
CA VAL A 555 5.06 9.59 -0.08
C VAL A 555 6.11 10.38 0.68
N VAL A 556 5.79 11.63 1.02
CA VAL A 556 6.51 12.29 2.10
C VAL A 556 6.25 11.42 3.32
N PRO A 557 7.27 10.97 4.08
CA PRO A 557 7.10 10.03 5.20
C PRO A 557 6.24 10.56 6.36
N LEU A 558 5.64 11.75 6.21
CA LEU A 558 4.68 12.39 7.10
C LEU A 558 3.25 12.47 6.53
N SER A 559 2.92 11.77 5.45
CA SER A 559 1.54 11.71 4.95
C SER A 559 0.60 11.15 6.02
N MET A 560 -0.19 12.02 6.65
CA MET A 560 -1.21 11.67 7.64
C MET A 560 -2.56 11.43 6.95
N GLY A 561 -2.57 10.56 5.94
CA GLY A 561 -3.75 10.22 5.16
C GLY A 561 -3.43 9.71 3.75
N THR A 562 -4.36 8.97 3.16
CA THR A 562 -4.31 8.47 1.78
C THR A 562 -4.90 9.51 0.83
N ALA A 563 -4.16 9.87 -0.22
CA ALA A 563 -4.32 11.11 -1.01
C ALA A 563 -5.33 11.09 -2.16
N ALA A 564 -6.05 10.00 -2.36
CA ALA A 564 -6.98 9.88 -3.47
C ALA A 564 -8.14 9.01 -3.04
N ASP A 565 -9.34 9.28 -3.53
CA ASP A 565 -10.43 8.31 -3.54
C ASP A 565 -9.87 7.00 -4.11
N PRO A 566 -9.71 5.94 -3.30
CA PRO A 566 -9.07 4.72 -3.77
C PRO A 566 -9.92 3.99 -4.81
N SER A 567 -11.17 4.42 -5.03
CA SER A 567 -12.04 3.93 -6.09
C SER A 567 -11.84 4.60 -7.46
N GLU A 568 -11.15 5.74 -7.54
CA GLU A 568 -10.86 6.39 -8.83
C GLU A 568 -9.49 5.96 -9.38
N TYR A 569 -9.51 5.30 -10.53
CA TYR A 569 -8.32 5.01 -11.32
C TYR A 569 -8.34 5.92 -12.55
N ILE A 570 -7.23 6.61 -12.78
CA ILE A 570 -7.05 7.44 -13.96
C ILE A 570 -6.44 6.53 -15.02
N ASP A 571 -7.16 6.32 -16.13
CA ASP A 571 -6.68 5.57 -17.27
C ASP A 571 -5.55 6.35 -17.96
N SER A 572 -4.28 6.02 -17.65
CA SER A 572 -3.10 6.64 -18.26
C SER A 572 -2.77 6.06 -19.65
N GLU A 573 -3.72 5.37 -20.29
CA GLU A 573 -3.47 4.62 -21.53
C GLU A 573 -3.16 5.50 -22.76
N ASN A 574 -3.40 6.81 -22.72
CA ASN A 574 -3.29 7.65 -23.94
C ASN A 574 -2.12 8.64 -23.98
N SER A 575 -1.32 8.81 -22.91
CA SER A 575 -0.29 9.87 -22.86
C SER A 575 1.15 9.43 -23.13
N THR A 576 1.49 8.13 -23.15
CA THR A 576 2.89 7.68 -23.19
C THR A 576 3.24 6.68 -24.29
N MET A 577 2.32 6.42 -25.23
CA MET A 577 2.62 5.64 -26.46
C MET A 577 3.19 6.49 -27.60
N ARG A 578 3.55 7.77 -27.35
CA ARG A 578 4.21 8.60 -28.37
C ARG A 578 4.96 9.78 -27.73
N GLY A 579 6.28 9.68 -27.63
CA GLY A 579 7.15 10.82 -27.31
C GLY A 579 8.28 10.47 -26.35
N GLU A 580 9.29 9.78 -26.85
CA GLU A 580 10.67 9.83 -26.32
C GLU A 580 11.65 9.24 -27.36
N ASP A 581 11.52 9.70 -28.61
CA ASP A 581 12.59 9.61 -29.62
C ASP A 581 12.94 11.05 -30.00
N ASP A 582 13.60 11.76 -29.09
CA ASP A 582 14.31 13.01 -29.35
C ASP A 582 15.33 13.16 -28.22
N VAL A 583 16.45 12.44 -28.33
CA VAL A 583 17.70 12.77 -27.64
C VAL A 583 18.65 13.25 -28.71
N ASP A 584 19.16 14.45 -28.48
CA ASP A 584 20.10 15.20 -29.30
C ASP A 584 21.29 14.33 -29.77
N ASP A 585 21.41 14.13 -31.09
CA ASP A 585 22.68 13.86 -31.76
C ASP A 585 22.99 15.07 -32.65
N ASP A 586 23.87 15.93 -32.15
CA ASP A 586 24.60 16.90 -32.94
C ASP A 586 25.62 16.14 -33.80
N GLU A 587 25.36 15.96 -35.10
CA GLU A 587 26.43 15.83 -36.10
C GLU A 587 25.97 16.24 -37.51
N ASP A 588 26.76 17.10 -38.12
CA ASP A 588 26.53 17.87 -39.35
C ASP A 588 26.80 17.02 -40.62
N SER A 589 25.89 16.98 -41.59
CA SER A 589 26.21 16.99 -43.05
C SER A 589 24.99 16.84 -43.99
N THR A 590 24.75 17.93 -44.75
CA THR A 590 24.32 18.04 -46.17
C THR A 590 23.25 17.11 -46.80
N ARG A 591 22.10 17.74 -47.10
CA ARG A 591 21.27 17.73 -48.34
C ARG A 591 21.09 16.42 -49.14
N GLU A 592 19.83 15.97 -49.29
CA GLU A 592 19.06 16.06 -50.54
C GLU A 592 17.55 15.80 -50.33
N ARG A 593 16.72 16.41 -51.19
CA ARG A 593 15.27 16.60 -51.02
C ARG A 593 14.52 15.73 -52.02
N SER A 594 13.66 14.83 -51.56
CA SER A 594 12.66 14.12 -52.39
C SER A 594 11.29 14.14 -51.69
N PRO A 595 10.17 14.20 -52.44
CA PRO A 595 8.84 14.46 -51.85
C PRO A 595 8.27 13.22 -51.17
N PRO A 596 7.46 13.36 -50.09
CA PRO A 596 6.90 12.21 -49.39
C PRO A 596 5.69 11.63 -50.14
N PRO A 597 5.53 10.29 -50.22
CA PRO A 597 4.30 9.68 -50.67
C PRO A 597 3.21 9.72 -49.58
N ASN A 598 1.97 9.71 -50.05
CA ASN A 598 0.69 9.89 -49.35
C ASN A 598 0.55 9.12 -48.01
N LYS A 599 0.59 9.86 -46.88
CA LYS A 599 0.18 9.38 -45.53
C LYS A 599 -1.33 9.55 -45.29
N LYS A 600 -2.18 8.87 -46.07
CA LYS A 600 -3.64 8.86 -45.82
C LYS A 600 -4.30 7.47 -45.76
N ALA A 601 -3.54 6.37 -45.83
CA ALA A 601 -4.12 5.01 -45.85
C ALA A 601 -3.69 4.10 -44.68
N GLN A 602 -3.06 4.63 -43.62
CA GLN A 602 -2.53 3.81 -42.52
C GLN A 602 -2.78 4.45 -41.15
N ALA A 603 -4.00 4.95 -40.93
CA ALA A 603 -4.38 5.68 -39.71
C ALA A 603 -5.65 5.13 -39.03
N ASP A 604 -5.97 3.84 -39.20
CA ASP A 604 -7.28 3.29 -38.73
C ASP A 604 -7.20 2.04 -37.83
N LEU A 605 -6.06 1.71 -37.22
CA LEU A 605 -5.98 0.60 -36.25
C LEU A 605 -5.29 1.05 -34.96
N GLY A 606 -6.11 1.41 -33.98
CA GLY A 606 -5.69 1.72 -32.61
C GLY A 606 -6.31 3.00 -32.06
N ASP A 607 -7.62 3.10 -32.08
CA ASP A 607 -8.33 4.29 -31.59
C ASP A 607 -8.24 4.38 -30.06
N ARG A 608 -7.82 5.57 -29.62
CA ARG A 608 -7.67 5.94 -28.20
C ARG A 608 -9.05 5.99 -27.56
N CYS A 609 -9.40 5.01 -26.72
CA CYS A 609 -10.63 5.08 -25.93
C CYS A 609 -10.48 6.08 -24.77
N GLU A 610 -10.56 7.38 -25.05
CA GLU A 610 -10.88 8.35 -24.01
C GLU A 610 -12.24 8.00 -23.39
N ARG A 611 -12.37 8.11 -22.06
CA ARG A 611 -13.63 7.84 -21.33
C ARG A 611 -14.75 8.73 -21.87
N ARG A 612 -15.52 8.21 -22.82
CA ARG A 612 -16.67 8.89 -23.41
C ARG A 612 -17.82 8.86 -22.41
N ASN A 613 -18.40 10.03 -22.13
CA ASN A 613 -19.68 10.08 -21.43
C ASN A 613 -20.73 9.49 -22.38
N PRO A 614 -21.39 8.38 -22.04
CA PRO A 614 -22.38 7.76 -22.93
C PRO A 614 -23.57 8.68 -23.21
N ASP A 615 -23.89 9.57 -22.26
CA ASP A 615 -25.05 10.46 -22.33
C ASP A 615 -24.75 11.85 -22.94
N ALA A 616 -23.49 12.17 -23.24
CA ALA A 616 -23.11 13.51 -23.69
C ALA A 616 -22.04 13.50 -24.78
N LEU A 617 -22.40 14.07 -25.95
CA LEU A 617 -21.46 14.37 -27.03
C LEU A 617 -20.47 15.47 -26.63
N PRO A 618 -19.25 15.50 -27.22
CA PRO A 618 -18.25 16.53 -26.91
C PRO A 618 -18.78 17.95 -27.21
N PRO A 619 -18.51 18.94 -26.32
CA PRO A 619 -19.09 20.28 -26.44
C PRO A 619 -18.55 21.02 -27.68
N ARG A 620 -19.45 21.33 -28.63
CA ARG A 620 -19.10 22.07 -29.85
C ARG A 620 -18.96 23.59 -29.62
N THR A 621 -19.67 24.15 -28.64
CA THR A 621 -19.75 25.61 -28.38
C THR A 621 -18.82 26.06 -27.25
N GLY A 622 -18.30 27.30 -27.31
CA GLY A 622 -17.47 27.89 -26.23
C GLY A 622 -18.16 27.94 -24.86
N MET A 623 -19.47 28.23 -24.83
CA MET A 623 -20.29 28.18 -23.62
C MET A 623 -20.43 26.75 -23.06
N GLY A 624 -20.48 25.74 -23.93
CA GLY A 624 -20.47 24.33 -23.52
C GLY A 624 -19.15 23.92 -22.86
N ARG A 625 -18.02 24.42 -23.35
CA ARG A 625 -16.70 24.20 -22.70
C ARG A 625 -16.63 24.87 -21.33
N PHE A 626 -17.19 26.08 -21.19
CA PHE A 626 -17.31 26.75 -19.89
C PHE A 626 -18.23 25.97 -18.94
N ALA A 627 -19.39 25.51 -19.40
CA ALA A 627 -20.33 24.73 -18.60
C ALA A 627 -19.75 23.38 -18.15
N VAL A 628 -18.95 22.70 -18.98
CA VAL A 628 -18.21 21.49 -18.58
C VAL A 628 -17.16 21.82 -17.51
N ARG A 629 -16.46 22.95 -17.64
CA ARG A 629 -15.47 23.42 -16.65
C ARG A 629 -16.13 23.80 -15.31
N LEU A 630 -17.27 24.49 -15.38
CA LEU A 630 -18.10 24.84 -14.23
C LEU A 630 -18.72 23.60 -13.59
N GLY A 631 -19.19 22.65 -14.39
CA GLY A 631 -19.67 21.35 -13.93
C GLY A 631 -18.57 20.50 -13.29
N SER A 632 -17.32 20.64 -13.75
CA SER A 632 -16.14 20.06 -13.08
C SER A 632 -15.92 20.71 -11.70
N PHE A 633 -16.02 22.03 -11.59
CA PHE A 633 -15.93 22.75 -10.32
C PHE A 633 -17.04 22.36 -9.32
N PHE A 634 -18.27 22.17 -9.78
CA PHE A 634 -19.36 21.67 -8.92
C PHE A 634 -19.18 20.20 -8.53
N ARG A 635 -18.61 19.36 -9.41
CA ARG A 635 -18.23 17.99 -9.05
C ARG A 635 -17.13 17.97 -8.00
N TRP A 636 -16.16 18.89 -8.09
CA TRP A 636 -15.11 19.07 -7.10
C TRP A 636 -15.68 19.42 -5.71
N PHE A 637 -16.64 20.33 -5.61
CA PHE A 637 -17.33 20.62 -4.34
C PHE A 637 -18.14 19.45 -3.78
N LYS A 638 -18.64 18.55 -4.65
CA LYS A 638 -19.39 17.36 -4.27
C LYS A 638 -18.51 16.15 -3.97
N SER A 639 -17.20 16.23 -4.17
CA SER A 639 -16.27 15.16 -3.83
C SER A 639 -16.23 14.95 -2.31
N ALA A 640 -15.80 13.76 -1.86
CA ALA A 640 -15.68 13.47 -0.43
C ALA A 640 -14.73 14.45 0.29
N GLU A 641 -13.66 14.85 -0.39
CA GLU A 641 -12.66 15.81 0.07
C GLU A 641 -13.21 17.24 0.13
N GLY A 642 -14.02 17.65 -0.86
CA GLY A 642 -14.71 18.95 -0.86
C GLY A 642 -15.73 19.06 0.28
N ILE A 643 -16.49 17.99 0.54
CA ILE A 643 -17.42 17.91 1.68
C ILE A 643 -16.66 17.96 3.00
N PHE A 644 -15.52 17.28 3.12
CA PHE A 644 -14.64 17.35 4.29
C PHE A 644 -14.14 18.79 4.56
N ALA A 645 -13.71 19.49 3.52
CA ALA A 645 -13.30 20.90 3.62
C ALA A 645 -14.45 21.79 4.11
N LEU A 646 -15.65 21.59 3.57
CA LEU A 646 -16.85 22.32 3.99
C LEU A 646 -17.20 22.03 5.46
N ARG A 647 -17.17 20.77 5.90
CA ARG A 647 -17.38 20.38 7.30
C ARG A 647 -16.40 21.07 8.24
N THR A 648 -15.12 21.12 7.85
CA THR A 648 -14.08 21.79 8.62
C THR A 648 -14.39 23.28 8.79
N ALA A 649 -14.81 23.96 7.71
CA ALA A 649 -15.20 25.37 7.77
C ALA A 649 -16.45 25.62 8.63
N VAL A 650 -17.48 24.77 8.51
CA VAL A 650 -18.73 24.88 9.27
C VAL A 650 -18.51 24.64 10.77
N VAL A 651 -17.78 23.59 11.15
CA VAL A 651 -17.43 23.34 12.57
C VAL A 651 -16.65 24.52 13.16
N THR A 652 -15.69 25.04 12.40
CA THR A 652 -14.84 26.16 12.82
C THR A 652 -15.69 27.39 13.09
N LEU A 653 -16.58 27.74 12.16
CA LEU A 653 -17.47 28.89 12.32
C LEU A 653 -18.43 28.71 13.50
N ALA A 654 -19.02 27.52 13.66
CA ALA A 654 -19.96 27.22 14.74
C ALA A 654 -19.34 27.37 16.15
N LEU A 655 -18.12 26.85 16.35
CA LEU A 655 -17.40 26.97 17.62
C LEU A 655 -16.74 28.33 17.83
N TRP A 656 -16.57 29.12 16.76
CA TRP A 656 -16.03 30.47 16.83
C TRP A 656 -17.08 31.53 17.22
N ILE A 657 -18.36 31.36 16.85
CA ILE A 657 -19.44 32.31 17.16
C ILE A 657 -19.51 32.72 18.65
N PRO A 658 -19.42 31.80 19.63
CA PRO A 658 -19.43 32.17 21.06
C PRO A 658 -18.28 33.11 21.47
N ALA A 659 -17.18 33.15 20.72
CA ALA A 659 -16.03 34.03 20.99
C ALA A 659 -16.32 35.50 20.62
N VAL A 660 -17.19 35.75 19.64
CA VAL A 660 -17.48 37.09 19.10
C VAL A 660 -18.84 37.65 19.50
N ALA A 661 -19.70 36.85 20.14
CA ALA A 661 -20.96 37.35 20.68
C ALA A 661 -20.71 38.08 22.02
N PRO A 662 -21.15 39.36 22.18
CA PRO A 662 -20.86 40.15 23.37
C PRO A 662 -21.34 39.54 24.69
N SER A 663 -22.41 38.74 24.67
CA SER A 663 -22.96 38.07 25.85
C SER A 663 -22.16 36.82 26.28
N SER A 664 -21.45 36.16 25.36
CA SER A 664 -20.72 34.90 25.63
C SER A 664 -19.20 35.01 25.51
N ALA A 665 -18.68 36.09 24.91
CA ALA A 665 -17.25 36.28 24.68
C ALA A 665 -16.43 36.15 25.97
N GLY A 666 -16.82 36.86 27.04
CA GLY A 666 -16.14 36.79 28.33
C GLY A 666 -16.04 35.37 28.88
N PHE A 667 -17.16 34.62 28.85
CA PHE A 667 -17.20 33.21 29.27
C PHE A 667 -16.26 32.32 28.42
N ASN A 668 -16.27 32.52 27.10
CA ASN A 668 -15.45 31.74 26.17
C ASN A 668 -13.94 31.96 26.39
N TYR A 669 -13.49 33.20 26.63
CA TYR A 669 -12.06 33.46 26.88
C TYR A 669 -11.62 33.10 28.30
N GLN A 670 -12.51 33.20 29.30
CA GLN A 670 -12.24 32.71 30.66
C GLN A 670 -11.95 31.21 30.68
N HIS A 671 -12.76 30.41 29.97
CA HIS A 671 -12.56 28.96 29.87
C HIS A 671 -11.69 28.52 28.69
N LYS A 672 -11.09 29.45 27.95
CA LYS A 672 -10.21 29.16 26.79
C LYS A 672 -10.88 28.25 25.75
N GLY A 673 -12.10 28.57 25.33
CA GLY A 673 -12.91 27.78 24.39
C GLY A 673 -12.28 27.59 23.00
N LEU A 674 -11.23 28.35 22.66
CA LEU A 674 -10.37 28.12 21.48
C LEU A 674 -9.90 26.66 21.38
N TRP A 675 -9.62 25.99 22.50
CA TRP A 675 -9.19 24.59 22.46
C TRP A 675 -10.29 23.63 22.03
N ALA A 676 -11.56 23.91 22.35
CA ALA A 676 -12.66 23.10 21.83
C ALA A 676 -12.73 23.17 20.30
N LEU A 677 -12.47 24.36 19.73
CA LEU A 677 -12.39 24.58 18.28
C LEU A 677 -11.24 23.78 17.65
N ILE A 678 -10.03 23.88 18.19
CA ILE A 678 -8.85 23.13 17.70
C ILE A 678 -9.09 21.62 17.79
N MET A 679 -9.69 21.15 18.90
CA MET A 679 -10.01 19.74 19.09
C MET A 679 -11.06 19.25 18.07
N ALA A 680 -12.05 20.07 17.75
CA ALA A 680 -13.05 19.72 16.75
C ALA A 680 -12.41 19.56 15.35
N GLN A 681 -11.61 20.54 14.91
CA GLN A 681 -10.93 20.49 13.60
C GLN A 681 -9.93 19.33 13.46
N THR A 682 -9.14 19.07 14.50
CA THR A 682 -8.15 17.98 14.49
C THR A 682 -8.80 16.60 14.61
N SER A 683 -10.05 16.52 15.10
CA SER A 683 -10.81 15.29 15.23
C SER A 683 -11.57 14.86 13.98
N LEU A 684 -11.91 15.81 13.09
CA LEU A 684 -12.61 15.54 11.84
C LEU A 684 -11.82 14.57 10.95
N GLY A 685 -12.50 13.53 10.49
CA GLY A 685 -12.02 12.58 9.49
C GLY A 685 -12.76 12.77 8.16
N VAL A 686 -12.17 12.31 7.06
CA VAL A 686 -12.83 12.30 5.75
C VAL A 686 -13.98 11.28 5.73
N TYR A 687 -13.79 10.16 6.42
CA TYR A 687 -14.76 9.06 6.54
C TYR A 687 -15.32 8.94 7.96
N ALA A 688 -16.57 8.51 8.07
CA ALA A 688 -17.29 8.40 9.35
C ALA A 688 -16.65 7.37 10.29
N GLY A 689 -16.33 6.17 9.78
CA GLY A 689 -15.69 5.11 10.57
C GLY A 689 -14.35 5.54 11.15
N ASP A 690 -13.51 6.20 10.33
CA ASP A 690 -12.20 6.71 10.77
C ASP A 690 -12.34 7.81 11.83
N GLN A 691 -13.34 8.68 11.68
CA GLN A 691 -13.63 9.71 12.67
C GLN A 691 -14.09 9.09 14.01
N ILE A 692 -15.01 8.12 14.00
CA ILE A 692 -15.54 7.50 15.23
C ILE A 692 -14.45 6.70 15.96
N ALA A 693 -13.70 5.87 15.22
CA ALA A 693 -12.55 5.16 15.77
C ALA A 693 -11.52 6.15 16.34
N GLY A 694 -11.24 7.22 15.58
CA GLY A 694 -10.37 8.30 16.02
C GLY A 694 -10.85 9.02 17.28
N ILE A 695 -12.15 9.31 17.42
CA ILE A 695 -12.72 9.92 18.63
C ILE A 695 -12.54 8.99 19.82
N THR A 696 -12.75 7.67 19.65
CA THR A 696 -12.60 6.68 20.73
C THR A 696 -11.15 6.60 21.22
N VAL A 697 -10.21 6.44 20.29
CA VAL A 697 -8.76 6.46 20.51
C VAL A 697 -8.33 7.74 21.21
N ARG A 698 -8.85 8.89 20.76
CA ARG A 698 -8.53 10.18 21.36
C ARG A 698 -9.12 10.33 22.77
N MET A 699 -10.35 9.89 23.01
CA MET A 699 -10.96 9.92 24.35
C MET A 699 -10.12 9.10 25.35
N ILE A 700 -9.70 7.90 24.97
CA ILE A 700 -8.83 7.06 25.81
C ILE A 700 -7.50 7.78 26.10
N GLY A 701 -6.86 8.33 25.06
CA GLY A 701 -5.62 9.09 25.20
C GLY A 701 -5.75 10.31 26.12
N THR A 702 -6.85 11.08 25.99
CA THR A 702 -7.13 12.24 26.85
C THR A 702 -7.37 11.82 28.29
N VAL A 703 -8.17 10.78 28.56
CA VAL A 703 -8.42 10.31 29.94
C VAL A 703 -7.12 9.86 30.61
N LEU A 704 -6.31 9.05 29.91
CA LEU A 704 -5.00 8.62 30.41
C LEU A 704 -4.07 9.81 30.67
N GLY A 705 -4.00 10.75 29.72
CA GLY A 705 -3.16 11.94 29.84
C GLY A 705 -3.60 12.90 30.94
N LEU A 706 -4.90 13.03 31.19
CA LEU A 706 -5.44 13.84 32.29
C LEU A 706 -5.09 13.24 33.65
N LEU A 707 -5.32 11.92 33.83
CA LEU A 707 -5.01 11.25 35.10
C LEU A 707 -3.52 11.35 35.45
N VAL A 708 -2.65 11.06 34.48
CA VAL A 708 -1.20 11.16 34.66
C VAL A 708 -0.77 12.62 34.81
N GLY A 709 -1.32 13.54 34.02
CA GLY A 709 -0.99 14.97 34.10
C GLY A 709 -1.33 15.60 35.45
N MET A 710 -2.50 15.25 36.02
CA MET A 710 -2.88 15.65 37.36
C MET A 710 -1.93 15.07 38.41
N ALA A 711 -1.61 13.77 38.33
CA ALA A 711 -0.66 13.14 39.25
C ALA A 711 0.72 13.81 39.20
N VAL A 712 1.25 14.07 38.00
CA VAL A 712 2.54 14.75 37.79
C VAL A 712 2.55 16.14 38.40
N TRP A 713 1.46 16.91 38.23
CA TRP A 713 1.36 18.24 38.84
C TRP A 713 1.46 18.18 40.37
N TYR A 714 0.68 17.33 41.04
CA TYR A 714 0.71 17.23 42.51
C TYR A 714 2.02 16.64 43.03
N ILE A 715 2.68 15.75 42.28
CA ILE A 715 4.02 15.25 42.64
C ILE A 715 5.07 16.37 42.54
N GLY A 716 5.02 17.19 41.50
CA GLY A 716 6.00 18.26 41.28
C GLY A 716 5.74 19.55 42.07
N ALA A 717 4.49 19.82 42.43
CA ALA A 717 4.07 21.06 43.08
C ALA A 717 3.63 20.92 44.54
N GLY A 718 3.25 19.71 44.98
CA GLY A 718 2.65 19.52 46.29
C GLY A 718 1.41 20.41 46.46
N SER A 719 1.40 21.26 47.48
CA SER A 719 0.36 22.28 47.73
C SER A 719 0.74 23.69 47.28
N GLY A 720 1.94 23.88 46.72
CA GLY A 720 2.50 25.20 46.39
C GLY A 720 2.48 25.54 44.90
N SER A 721 3.26 26.55 44.51
CA SER A 721 3.35 27.05 43.13
C SER A 721 4.15 26.17 42.16
N GLY A 722 4.73 25.06 42.63
CA GLY A 722 5.57 24.16 41.82
C GLY A 722 7.07 24.29 42.12
N ASN A 723 7.79 23.18 42.33
CA ASN A 723 9.26 23.20 42.32
C ASN A 723 9.75 23.08 40.85
N PRO A 724 10.52 24.05 40.33
CA PRO A 724 11.14 24.01 39.01
C PRO A 724 11.72 22.64 38.62
N TYR A 725 12.61 22.11 39.45
CA TYR A 725 13.32 20.86 39.18
C TYR A 725 12.39 19.65 39.33
N GLY A 726 11.51 19.68 40.33
CA GLY A 726 10.54 18.63 40.60
C GLY A 726 9.58 18.42 39.44
N ILE A 727 9.04 19.50 38.87
CA ILE A 727 8.12 19.45 37.73
C ILE A 727 8.83 18.97 36.46
N VAL A 728 10.04 19.45 36.17
CA VAL A 728 10.79 19.00 34.98
C VAL A 728 11.09 17.50 35.06
N VAL A 729 11.59 17.01 36.20
CA VAL A 729 11.94 15.60 36.38
C VAL A 729 10.69 14.72 36.37
N ALA A 730 9.66 15.06 37.15
CA ALA A 730 8.41 14.29 37.18
C ALA A 730 7.77 14.22 35.79
N THR A 731 7.63 15.35 35.10
CA THR A 731 7.02 15.40 33.76
C THR A 731 7.82 14.56 32.76
N THR A 732 9.15 14.64 32.77
CA THR A 732 10.00 13.87 31.85
C THR A 732 9.89 12.37 32.10
N VAL A 733 9.93 11.92 33.36
CA VAL A 733 9.88 10.50 33.72
C VAL A 733 8.53 9.88 33.37
N PHE A 734 7.42 10.58 33.66
CA PHE A 734 6.08 10.06 33.37
C PHE A 734 5.73 10.12 31.88
N ILE A 735 6.26 11.07 31.10
CA ILE A 735 6.05 11.14 29.64
C ILE A 735 6.96 10.16 28.87
N ALA A 736 8.16 9.88 29.36
CA ALA A 736 9.13 8.98 28.73
C ALA A 736 8.53 7.67 28.16
N PRO A 737 7.71 6.88 28.89
CA PRO A 737 7.11 5.67 28.33
C PRO A 737 6.13 5.96 27.18
N PHE A 738 5.33 7.03 27.25
CA PHE A 738 4.43 7.45 26.17
C PHE A 738 5.21 7.91 24.94
N LEU A 739 6.32 8.63 25.15
CA LEU A 739 7.21 9.06 24.07
C LEU A 739 7.92 7.88 23.40
N TYR A 740 8.34 6.86 24.18
CA TYR A 740 8.88 5.62 23.63
C TYR A 740 7.85 4.89 22.77
N MET A 741 6.62 4.72 23.30
CA MET A 741 5.51 4.11 22.56
C MET A 741 5.20 4.90 21.29
N ARG A 742 5.24 6.23 21.33
CA ARG A 742 5.07 7.08 20.14
C ARG A 742 6.12 6.84 19.04
N VAL A 743 7.38 6.61 19.42
CA VAL A 743 8.49 6.39 18.48
C VAL A 743 8.46 4.99 17.87
N VAL A 744 7.90 4.02 18.61
CA VAL A 744 7.94 2.60 18.24
C VAL A 744 6.64 2.11 17.61
N ALA A 745 5.48 2.58 18.08
CA ALA A 745 4.18 2.08 17.66
C ALA A 745 3.94 2.31 16.15
N PRO A 746 3.19 1.41 15.49
CA PRO A 746 2.74 1.65 14.12
C PRO A 746 1.93 2.95 14.03
N LEU A 747 1.94 3.60 12.85
CA LEU A 747 1.34 4.92 12.64
C LEU A 747 -0.14 5.02 13.05
N GLN A 748 -0.87 3.91 12.99
CA GLN A 748 -2.29 3.83 13.37
C GLN A 748 -2.51 4.02 14.87
N ASP A 749 -1.69 3.38 15.71
CA ASP A 749 -1.82 3.42 17.18
C ASP A 749 -1.10 4.62 17.80
N ALA A 750 -0.23 5.27 17.02
CA ALA A 750 0.57 6.41 17.48
C ALA A 750 -0.28 7.55 18.06
N MET A 751 -1.51 7.77 17.55
CA MET A 751 -2.36 8.88 17.96
C MET A 751 -2.75 8.84 19.44
N ILE A 752 -2.95 7.66 20.03
CA ILE A 752 -3.25 7.49 21.46
C ILE A 752 -2.11 8.09 22.29
N TRP A 753 -0.89 7.71 21.94
CA TRP A 753 0.33 8.09 22.67
C TRP A 753 0.67 9.58 22.49
N ILE A 754 0.43 10.14 21.29
CA ILE A 754 0.55 11.60 21.06
C ILE A 754 -0.40 12.33 21.99
N LEU A 755 -1.69 11.97 21.96
CA LEU A 755 -2.69 12.74 22.68
C LEU A 755 -2.53 12.60 24.19
N ALA A 756 -2.17 11.41 24.69
CA ALA A 756 -1.84 11.23 26.10
C ALA A 756 -0.68 12.14 26.52
N GLY A 757 0.44 12.13 25.76
CA GLY A 757 1.60 12.97 26.06
C GLY A 757 1.29 14.48 25.99
N VAL A 758 0.57 14.92 24.95
CA VAL A 758 0.16 16.32 24.77
C VAL A 758 -0.77 16.77 25.91
N THR A 759 -1.69 15.91 26.35
CA THR A 759 -2.61 16.21 27.45
C THR A 759 -1.89 16.35 28.79
N ILE A 760 -0.86 15.52 29.05
CA ILE A 760 -0.01 15.66 30.25
C ILE A 760 0.66 17.04 30.26
N ILE A 761 1.27 17.44 29.14
CA ILE A 761 1.91 18.77 29.00
C ILE A 761 0.87 19.88 29.14
N PHE A 762 -0.34 19.71 28.62
CA PHE A 762 -1.38 20.72 28.78
C PHE A 762 -1.73 20.97 30.24
N VAL A 763 -1.91 19.92 31.04
CA VAL A 763 -2.25 20.06 32.47
C VAL A 763 -1.10 20.72 33.22
N VAL A 764 0.12 20.22 33.05
CA VAL A 764 1.30 20.73 33.76
C VAL A 764 1.67 22.14 33.30
N GLY A 765 1.69 22.37 31.98
CA GLY A 765 2.12 23.61 31.38
C GLY A 765 1.18 24.78 31.66
N TYR A 766 -0.14 24.56 31.60
CA TYR A 766 -1.10 25.59 32.03
C TYR A 766 -1.05 25.83 33.52
N SER A 767 -0.93 24.79 34.34
CA SER A 767 -0.82 24.97 35.80
C SER A 767 0.43 25.77 36.18
N TRP A 768 1.55 25.57 35.46
CA TRP A 768 2.78 26.36 35.65
C TRP A 768 2.64 27.81 35.19
N ILE A 769 2.03 28.02 34.02
CA ILE A 769 1.79 29.36 33.46
C ILE A 769 0.84 30.17 34.35
N ASP A 770 -0.24 29.57 34.83
CA ASP A 770 -1.24 30.23 35.66
C ASP A 770 -0.71 30.58 37.08
N THR A 771 0.37 29.94 37.55
CA THR A 771 1.03 30.28 38.82
C THR A 771 2.14 31.32 38.68
N HIS A 772 2.82 31.41 37.54
CA HIS A 772 4.01 32.26 37.36
C HIS A 772 3.79 33.48 36.47
N LEU A 773 2.79 33.47 35.58
CA LEU A 773 2.43 34.62 34.75
C LEU A 773 1.12 35.25 35.24
N LEU A 774 1.10 36.57 35.30
CA LEU A 774 -0.12 37.34 35.60
C LEU A 774 -1.04 37.30 34.36
N ILE A 775 -2.11 36.53 34.43
CA ILE A 775 -3.05 36.30 33.33
C ILE A 775 -4.46 36.75 33.74
N PHE A 776 -5.21 37.28 32.78
CA PHE A 776 -6.56 37.82 32.94
C PHE A 776 -7.58 36.89 33.64
N SER A 777 -7.47 35.57 33.43
CA SER A 777 -8.36 34.58 34.05
C SER A 777 -7.55 33.33 34.36
N ASN A 778 -7.30 33.10 35.65
CA ASN A 778 -6.69 31.86 36.12
C ASN A 778 -7.71 30.72 35.95
N SER A 779 -7.34 29.69 35.18
CA SER A 779 -8.24 28.57 34.87
C SER A 779 -8.25 27.50 35.96
N GLY A 780 -7.52 27.73 37.06
CA GLY A 780 -7.27 26.77 38.13
C GLY A 780 -5.98 25.97 37.88
N VAL A 781 -5.55 25.22 38.89
CA VAL A 781 -4.35 24.37 38.84
C VAL A 781 -4.72 22.90 39.07
N GLY A 782 -3.96 21.97 38.48
CA GLY A 782 -4.13 20.53 38.75
C GLY A 782 -5.51 19.98 38.38
N VAL A 783 -6.28 19.50 39.37
CA VAL A 783 -7.60 18.87 39.14
C VAL A 783 -8.61 19.85 38.54
N GLU A 784 -8.65 21.10 39.03
CA GLU A 784 -9.63 22.09 38.58
C GLU A 784 -9.47 22.42 37.09
N LEU A 785 -8.21 22.47 36.64
CA LEU A 785 -7.88 22.62 35.23
C LEU A 785 -8.22 21.34 34.44
N GLY A 786 -7.86 20.17 34.99
CA GLY A 786 -7.99 18.89 34.30
C GLY A 786 -9.40 18.59 33.81
N TRP A 787 -10.42 18.74 34.67
CA TRP A 787 -11.80 18.48 34.26
C TRP A 787 -12.35 19.52 33.28
N ARG A 788 -11.96 20.81 33.42
CA ARG A 788 -12.34 21.87 32.47
C ARG A 788 -11.79 21.58 31.07
N ARG A 789 -10.56 21.08 30.99
CA ARG A 789 -9.96 20.63 29.71
C ARG A 789 -10.66 19.40 29.15
N ALA A 790 -11.00 18.42 30.00
CA ALA A 790 -11.78 17.25 29.57
C ALA A 790 -13.10 17.67 28.91
N LEU A 791 -13.80 18.63 29.52
CA LEU A 791 -15.08 19.13 29.00
C LEU A 791 -14.93 19.79 27.62
N LEU A 792 -13.89 20.61 27.40
CA LEU A 792 -13.63 21.22 26.09
C LEU A 792 -13.35 20.19 25.00
N VAL A 793 -12.66 19.09 25.33
CA VAL A 793 -12.42 17.98 24.41
C VAL A 793 -13.74 17.30 24.03
N VAL A 794 -14.61 17.04 25.02
CA VAL A 794 -15.96 16.48 24.79
C VAL A 794 -16.81 17.41 23.91
N ILE A 795 -16.77 18.73 24.15
CA ILE A 795 -17.48 19.72 23.33
C ILE A 795 -16.94 19.72 21.89
N GLY A 796 -15.62 19.67 21.71
CA GLY A 796 -15.02 19.60 20.38
C GLY A 796 -15.43 18.34 19.60
N PHE A 797 -15.41 17.18 20.26
CA PHE A 797 -15.80 15.91 19.63
C PHE A 797 -17.31 15.83 19.33
N THR A 798 -18.14 16.33 20.22
CA THR A 798 -19.60 16.38 19.98
C THR A 798 -19.93 17.30 18.81
N ALA A 799 -19.31 18.49 18.72
CA ALA A 799 -19.47 19.38 17.56
C ALA A 799 -18.99 18.73 16.25
N ALA A 800 -17.82 18.09 16.26
CA ALA A 800 -17.31 17.38 15.09
C ALA A 800 -18.21 16.21 14.67
N PHE A 801 -18.80 15.50 15.64
CA PHE A 801 -19.75 14.41 15.38
C PHE A 801 -21.06 14.93 14.78
N ILE A 802 -21.60 16.04 15.29
CA ILE A 802 -22.84 16.66 14.77
C ILE A 802 -22.65 17.08 13.31
N VAL A 803 -21.56 17.79 12.99
CA VAL A 803 -21.32 18.24 11.62
C VAL A 803 -21.01 17.08 10.68
N MET A 804 -20.56 15.93 11.18
CA MET A 804 -20.39 14.74 10.35
C MET A 804 -21.71 14.18 9.81
N LEU A 805 -22.81 14.31 10.57
CA LEU A 805 -24.14 13.82 10.17
C LEU A 805 -24.73 14.61 8.99
N PHE A 806 -24.37 15.89 8.83
CA PHE A 806 -24.85 16.76 7.75
C PHE A 806 -23.79 16.92 6.64
N PRO A 807 -24.16 17.00 5.34
CA PRO A 807 -25.45 16.68 4.72
C PRO A 807 -25.68 15.17 4.50
N ARG A 808 -24.61 14.39 4.27
CA ARG A 808 -24.64 12.92 4.18
C ARG A 808 -23.30 12.35 4.68
N PRO A 809 -23.29 11.41 5.65
CA PRO A 809 -22.05 10.80 6.12
C PRO A 809 -21.40 10.02 4.97
N THR A 810 -20.13 10.32 4.71
CA THR A 810 -19.27 9.55 3.80
C THR A 810 -18.85 8.27 4.55
N SER A 811 -19.54 7.16 4.25
CA SER A 811 -19.29 5.88 4.92
C SER A 811 -18.03 5.20 4.39
N ALA A 812 -17.16 4.77 5.30
CA ALA A 812 -16.00 3.94 5.03
C ALA A 812 -16.39 2.60 4.40
N ARG A 813 -17.59 2.06 4.73
CA ARG A 813 -18.11 0.81 4.12
C ARG A 813 -18.37 0.98 2.63
N THR A 814 -18.91 2.13 2.23
CA THR A 814 -19.15 2.44 0.81
C THR A 814 -17.83 2.60 0.06
N LEU A 815 -16.84 3.21 0.70
CA LEU A 815 -15.49 3.30 0.15
C LEU A 815 -14.88 1.91 -0.04
N VAL A 816 -14.88 1.06 0.98
CA VAL A 816 -14.37 -0.32 0.89
C VAL A 816 -15.01 -1.05 -0.27
N ARG A 817 -16.35 -1.01 -0.38
CA ARG A 817 -17.08 -1.67 -1.46
C ARG A 817 -16.67 -1.14 -2.84
N ARG A 818 -16.60 0.18 -3.03
CA ARG A 818 -16.24 0.79 -4.32
C ARG A 818 -14.78 0.58 -4.69
N THR A 819 -13.86 0.63 -3.72
CA THR A 819 -12.44 0.40 -3.94
C THR A 819 -12.15 -1.03 -4.33
N VAL A 820 -12.78 -2.00 -3.66
CA VAL A 820 -12.67 -3.42 -4.01
C VAL A 820 -13.25 -3.64 -5.41
N ALA A 821 -14.46 -3.15 -5.69
CA ALA A 821 -15.04 -3.23 -7.04
C ALA A 821 -14.13 -2.64 -8.14
N ALA A 822 -13.61 -1.44 -7.92
CA ALA A 822 -12.68 -0.81 -8.85
C ALA A 822 -11.38 -1.63 -8.97
N SER A 823 -10.82 -2.12 -7.86
CA SER A 823 -9.62 -2.97 -7.87
C SER A 823 -9.84 -4.21 -8.72
N LEU A 824 -10.98 -4.88 -8.58
CA LEU A 824 -11.38 -6.02 -9.39
C LEU A 824 -11.45 -5.69 -10.90
N GLU A 825 -12.06 -4.55 -11.26
CA GLU A 825 -12.10 -4.09 -12.65
C GLU A 825 -10.69 -3.83 -13.22
N HIS A 826 -9.82 -3.18 -12.44
CA HIS A 826 -8.45 -2.93 -12.86
C HIS A 826 -7.62 -4.21 -12.99
N LEU A 827 -7.83 -5.19 -12.10
CA LEU A 827 -7.21 -6.51 -12.24
C LEU A 827 -7.71 -7.24 -13.48
N GLY A 828 -8.99 -7.13 -13.82
CA GLY A 828 -9.54 -7.63 -15.07
C GLY A 828 -8.90 -7.00 -16.30
N ARG A 829 -8.69 -5.69 -16.32
CA ARG A 829 -7.99 -4.99 -17.41
C ARG A 829 -6.52 -5.38 -17.51
N VAL A 830 -5.83 -5.55 -16.37
CA VAL A 830 -4.45 -6.05 -16.35
C VAL A 830 -4.39 -7.46 -16.92
N TYR A 831 -5.29 -8.35 -16.50
CA TYR A 831 -5.39 -9.70 -17.06
C TYR A 831 -5.65 -9.69 -18.57
N ALA A 832 -6.56 -8.83 -19.05
CA ALA A 832 -6.80 -8.65 -20.49
C ALA A 832 -5.53 -8.21 -21.24
N SER A 833 -4.74 -7.30 -20.65
CA SER A 833 -3.47 -6.85 -21.25
C SER A 833 -2.39 -7.94 -21.26
N GLU A 834 -2.39 -8.86 -20.28
CA GLU A 834 -1.48 -10.02 -20.29
C GLU A 834 -1.87 -11.02 -21.37
N VAL A 835 -3.16 -11.34 -21.46
CA VAL A 835 -3.69 -12.25 -22.48
C VAL A 835 -3.44 -11.69 -23.88
N ASP A 836 -3.68 -10.39 -24.12
CA ASP A 836 -3.36 -9.73 -25.38
C ASP A 836 -1.86 -9.78 -25.71
N ALA A 837 -0.99 -9.61 -24.70
CA ALA A 837 0.45 -9.75 -24.90
C ALA A 837 0.84 -11.18 -25.33
N ILE A 838 0.23 -12.21 -24.72
CA ILE A 838 0.45 -13.62 -25.09
C ILE A 838 -0.01 -13.88 -26.52
N LEU A 839 -1.22 -13.43 -26.88
CA LEU A 839 -1.78 -13.60 -28.22
C LEU A 839 -0.99 -12.82 -29.28
N ALA A 840 -0.49 -11.62 -28.96
CA ALA A 840 0.32 -10.82 -29.86
C ALA A 840 1.68 -11.48 -30.16
N GLU A 841 2.30 -12.15 -29.18
CA GLU A 841 3.53 -12.92 -29.40
C GLU A 841 3.26 -14.19 -30.21
N GLU A 842 2.15 -14.89 -29.96
CA GLU A 842 1.72 -16.02 -30.79
C GLU A 842 1.51 -15.61 -32.26
N ALA A 843 0.88 -14.45 -32.49
CA ALA A 843 0.68 -13.91 -33.83
C ALA A 843 1.99 -13.57 -34.55
N LYS A 844 3.06 -13.21 -33.82
CA LYS A 844 4.42 -13.07 -34.38
C LYS A 844 5.02 -14.42 -34.75
N GLY A 845 4.78 -15.45 -33.93
CA GLY A 845 5.19 -16.83 -34.22
C GLY A 845 4.64 -17.34 -35.54
N ARG A 846 3.36 -17.09 -35.82
CA ARG A 846 2.75 -17.43 -37.13
C ARG A 846 3.42 -16.73 -38.32
N LYS A 847 4.02 -15.56 -38.11
CA LYS A 847 4.74 -14.80 -39.14
C LYS A 847 6.19 -15.26 -39.32
N GLY A 848 6.63 -16.31 -38.63
CA GLY A 848 7.98 -16.87 -38.73
C GLY A 848 9.08 -16.09 -38.00
N ILE A 849 8.72 -15.11 -37.17
CA ILE A 849 9.70 -14.34 -36.37
C ILE A 849 9.94 -15.10 -35.06
N LEU A 850 11.01 -15.90 -35.02
CA LEU A 850 11.44 -16.67 -33.86
C LEU A 850 12.42 -15.83 -33.02
N GLU A 851 11.91 -15.09 -32.05
CA GLU A 851 12.74 -14.51 -30.99
C GLU A 851 12.94 -15.54 -29.88
N LYS A 852 14.16 -16.07 -29.74
CA LYS A 852 14.55 -16.77 -28.51
C LYS A 852 14.68 -15.73 -27.38
N PRO A 853 14.23 -16.04 -26.15
CA PRO A 853 14.44 -15.18 -25.00
C PRO A 853 15.93 -15.19 -24.64
N ASN A 854 16.71 -14.27 -25.18
CA ASN A 854 18.09 -14.05 -24.73
C ASN A 854 18.04 -13.43 -23.33
N MET A 855 18.28 -14.25 -22.31
CA MET A 855 18.34 -13.84 -20.90
C MET A 855 19.74 -13.38 -20.47
N ASP A 856 20.75 -13.70 -21.29
CA ASP A 856 22.17 -13.40 -21.10
C ASP A 856 22.61 -12.37 -22.15
N GLU A 857 22.61 -11.09 -21.76
CA GLU A 857 23.53 -10.04 -22.23
C GLU A 857 22.93 -8.67 -21.82
N HIS A 858 23.28 -8.23 -20.62
CA HIS A 858 23.27 -6.81 -20.29
C HIS A 858 24.72 -6.32 -20.29
N ILE A 859 25.31 -6.30 -21.47
CA ILE A 859 26.48 -5.45 -21.74
C ILE A 859 25.93 -4.03 -21.88
N GLU A 860 26.56 -3.06 -21.22
CA GLU A 860 26.17 -1.65 -21.24
C GLU A 860 25.84 -1.19 -22.68
N GLY A 861 24.55 -0.98 -23.00
CA GLY A 861 24.12 -0.40 -24.28
C GLY A 861 23.07 -1.15 -25.12
N ILE A 862 22.62 -2.35 -24.75
CA ILE A 862 21.66 -3.12 -25.57
C ILE A 862 20.19 -2.84 -25.16
N GLU A 863 19.34 -2.57 -26.15
CA GLU A 863 17.92 -2.27 -26.00
C GLU A 863 17.17 -3.35 -25.17
N VAL A 864 16.54 -2.95 -24.07
CA VAL A 864 15.68 -3.85 -23.27
C VAL A 864 14.62 -4.47 -24.18
N SER A 865 14.53 -5.80 -24.21
CA SER A 865 13.56 -6.55 -25.01
C SER A 865 12.15 -5.94 -24.86
N PRO A 866 11.37 -5.82 -25.96
CA PRO A 866 10.02 -5.27 -25.89
C PRO A 866 9.12 -6.02 -24.91
N LYS A 867 9.37 -7.33 -24.68
CA LYS A 867 8.69 -8.15 -23.65
C LYS A 867 8.96 -7.62 -22.25
N GLU A 868 10.23 -7.36 -21.91
CA GLU A 868 10.62 -6.88 -20.59
C GLU A 868 10.15 -5.44 -20.32
N LYS A 869 10.17 -4.55 -21.33
CA LYS A 869 9.60 -3.19 -21.21
C LYS A 869 8.11 -3.21 -20.88
N ARG A 870 7.32 -4.07 -21.55
CA ARG A 870 5.88 -4.23 -21.28
C ARG A 870 5.62 -4.75 -19.87
N ILE A 871 6.42 -5.70 -19.42
CA ILE A 871 6.24 -6.33 -18.10
C ILE A 871 6.64 -5.39 -16.97
N ARG A 872 7.64 -4.53 -17.16
CA ARG A 872 7.93 -3.44 -16.21
C ARG A 872 6.72 -2.51 -16.05
N LYS A 873 6.07 -2.12 -17.14
CA LYS A 873 4.83 -1.32 -17.10
C LYS A 873 3.71 -2.07 -16.39
N LEU A 874 3.56 -3.36 -16.65
CA LEU A 874 2.55 -4.18 -16.00
C LEU A 874 2.81 -4.36 -14.50
N ALA A 875 4.06 -4.59 -14.12
CA ALA A 875 4.49 -4.68 -12.73
C ALA A 875 4.21 -3.37 -11.99
N GLU A 876 4.35 -2.21 -12.65
CA GLU A 876 3.95 -0.92 -12.09
C GLU A 876 2.44 -0.81 -11.88
N LYS A 877 1.62 -1.29 -12.83
CA LYS A 877 0.16 -1.37 -12.67
C LYS A 877 -0.24 -2.29 -11.50
N LEU A 878 0.33 -3.48 -11.42
CA LEU A 878 0.08 -4.42 -10.31
C LEU A 878 0.52 -3.84 -8.96
N LEU A 879 1.67 -3.17 -8.93
CA LEU A 879 2.13 -2.47 -7.72
C LEU A 879 1.16 -1.37 -7.31
N ALA A 880 0.65 -0.59 -8.27
CA ALA A 880 -0.33 0.45 -7.99
C ALA A 880 -1.63 -0.14 -7.38
N VAL A 881 -2.17 -1.24 -7.91
CA VAL A 881 -3.32 -1.91 -7.30
C VAL A 881 -2.98 -2.44 -5.91
N ALA A 882 -1.83 -3.10 -5.74
CA ALA A 882 -1.38 -3.62 -4.46
C ALA A 882 -1.25 -2.51 -3.40
N THR A 883 -0.70 -1.34 -3.76
CA THR A 883 -0.59 -0.18 -2.86
C THR A 883 -1.97 0.30 -2.39
N ARG A 884 -2.96 0.35 -3.29
CA ARG A 884 -4.33 0.79 -2.99
C ARG A 884 -5.06 -0.21 -2.09
N LEU A 885 -4.96 -1.50 -2.37
CA LEU A 885 -5.52 -2.54 -1.50
C LEU A 885 -4.85 -2.55 -0.12
N GLN A 886 -3.55 -2.31 -0.04
CA GLN A 886 -2.86 -2.18 1.25
C GLN A 886 -3.34 -0.93 2.01
N ALA A 887 -3.57 0.18 1.31
CA ALA A 887 -4.12 1.41 1.86
C ALA A 887 -5.57 1.26 2.37
N LEU A 888 -6.32 0.26 1.91
CA LEU A 888 -7.68 -0.04 2.35
C LEU A 888 -7.76 -0.82 3.67
N THR A 889 -6.70 -1.53 4.04
CA THR A 889 -6.61 -2.34 5.27
C THR A 889 -7.08 -1.61 6.55
N PRO A 890 -6.72 -0.33 6.79
CA PRO A 890 -7.21 0.42 7.96
C PRO A 890 -8.72 0.65 7.90
N SER A 891 -9.26 1.01 6.73
CA SER A 891 -10.70 1.23 6.55
C SER A 891 -11.54 -0.04 6.75
N LEU A 892 -10.97 -1.22 6.45
CA LEU A 892 -11.58 -2.52 6.74
C LEU A 892 -11.71 -2.81 8.25
N THR A 893 -10.82 -2.26 9.08
CA THR A 893 -10.93 -2.43 10.54
C THR A 893 -11.81 -1.34 11.17
N THR A 894 -11.79 -0.12 10.62
CA THR A 894 -12.58 1.00 11.15
C THR A 894 -14.06 0.92 10.77
N GLY A 895 -14.42 0.25 9.67
CA GLY A 895 -15.82 0.09 9.22
C GLY A 895 -16.78 -0.58 10.23
N LYS A 896 -16.26 -1.34 11.19
CA LYS A 896 -17.04 -1.93 12.29
C LYS A 896 -17.62 -0.88 13.23
N TRP A 897 -16.93 0.26 13.40
CA TRP A 897 -17.29 1.30 14.35
C TRP A 897 -18.39 2.25 13.87
N GLU A 898 -18.77 2.19 12.58
CA GLU A 898 -19.89 2.99 12.08
C GLU A 898 -21.25 2.49 12.64
N PRO A 899 -22.20 3.39 12.94
CA PRO A 899 -23.52 2.99 13.40
C PRO A 899 -24.22 2.08 12.36
N GLN A 900 -24.80 0.98 12.82
CA GLN A 900 -25.39 -0.07 11.99
C GLN A 900 -26.90 0.13 11.80
N LEU A 901 -27.31 1.22 11.15
CA LEU A 901 -28.73 1.58 10.98
C LEU A 901 -29.52 0.60 10.08
N GLN A 902 -28.85 -0.09 9.15
CA GLN A 902 -29.46 -0.98 8.14
C GLN A 902 -29.16 -2.47 8.36
N GLY A 903 -28.42 -2.84 9.41
CA GLY A 903 -28.00 -4.21 9.69
C GLY A 903 -26.49 -4.35 9.96
N SER A 904 -26.09 -5.55 10.37
CA SER A 904 -24.69 -5.87 10.68
C SER A 904 -23.82 -5.89 9.44
N TRP A 905 -22.68 -5.20 9.49
CA TRP A 905 -21.73 -5.19 8.37
C TRP A 905 -20.96 -6.52 8.29
N PRO A 906 -20.99 -7.24 7.14
CA PRO A 906 -20.32 -8.54 6.98
C PRO A 906 -18.80 -8.37 6.78
N GLN A 907 -18.09 -8.00 7.84
CA GLN A 907 -16.65 -7.71 7.81
C GLN A 907 -15.82 -8.89 7.27
N GLN A 908 -16.16 -10.13 7.68
CA GLN A 908 -15.43 -11.33 7.29
C GLN A 908 -15.42 -11.52 5.76
N HIS A 909 -16.56 -11.32 5.11
CA HIS A 909 -16.69 -11.45 3.65
C HIS A 909 -15.82 -10.42 2.90
N TYR A 910 -15.78 -9.16 3.37
CA TYR A 910 -14.90 -8.14 2.78
C TYR A 910 -13.40 -8.41 3.04
N GLN A 911 -13.04 -9.00 4.19
CA GLN A 911 -11.66 -9.41 4.47
C GLN A 911 -11.24 -10.58 3.59
N THR A 912 -12.13 -11.56 3.37
CA THR A 912 -11.90 -12.65 2.43
C THR A 912 -11.74 -12.11 1.02
N LEU A 913 -12.61 -11.20 0.58
CA LEU A 913 -12.54 -10.58 -0.74
C LEU A 913 -11.22 -9.82 -0.96
N HIS A 914 -10.76 -9.03 0.02
CA HIS A 914 -9.44 -8.39 0.01
C HIS A 914 -8.28 -9.39 -0.10
N THR A 915 -8.39 -10.52 0.60
CA THR A 915 -7.39 -11.59 0.55
C THR A 915 -7.37 -12.26 -0.83
N LEU A 916 -8.53 -12.50 -1.43
CA LEU A 916 -8.67 -13.05 -2.79
C LEU A 916 -8.11 -12.11 -3.85
N GLU A 917 -8.40 -10.81 -3.79
CA GLU A 917 -7.80 -9.83 -4.72
C GLU A 917 -6.28 -9.75 -4.58
N THR A 918 -5.76 -9.83 -3.36
CA THR A 918 -4.30 -9.87 -3.13
C THR A 918 -3.68 -11.16 -3.69
N ARG A 919 -4.41 -12.29 -3.65
CA ARG A 919 -4.00 -13.53 -4.33
C ARG A 919 -4.07 -13.40 -5.85
N LEU A 920 -5.11 -12.76 -6.38
CA LEU A 920 -5.27 -12.50 -7.82
C LEU A 920 -4.07 -11.69 -8.36
N ILE A 921 -3.66 -10.63 -7.66
CA ILE A 921 -2.44 -9.87 -7.98
C ILE A 921 -1.20 -10.76 -8.06
N SER A 922 -1.08 -11.71 -7.13
CA SER A 922 0.08 -12.61 -7.09
C SER A 922 0.06 -13.60 -8.27
N CYS A 923 -1.13 -14.09 -8.66
CA CYS A 923 -1.28 -14.97 -9.82
C CYS A 923 -1.00 -14.24 -11.13
N LEU A 924 -1.48 -13.00 -11.30
CA LEU A 924 -1.14 -12.17 -12.47
C LEU A 924 0.36 -11.86 -12.52
N ALA A 925 0.99 -11.55 -11.38
CA ALA A 925 2.43 -11.37 -11.33
C ALA A 925 3.22 -12.63 -11.71
N LEU A 926 2.75 -13.82 -11.33
CA LEU A 926 3.33 -15.10 -11.77
C LEU A 926 3.13 -15.32 -13.27
N LEU A 927 1.94 -15.06 -13.79
CA LEU A 927 1.63 -15.22 -15.21
C LEU A 927 2.53 -14.32 -16.06
N ALA A 928 2.61 -13.03 -15.75
CA ALA A 928 3.53 -12.11 -16.38
C ALA A 928 5.00 -12.55 -16.26
N GLY A 929 5.38 -13.10 -15.10
CA GLY A 929 6.72 -13.62 -14.84
C GLY A 929 7.10 -14.82 -15.71
N SER A 930 6.16 -15.77 -15.88
CA SER A 930 6.31 -16.96 -16.71
C SER A 930 6.34 -16.63 -18.21
N PHE A 931 5.52 -15.66 -18.63
CA PHE A 931 5.45 -15.21 -20.02
C PHE A 931 6.77 -14.64 -20.55
N VAL A 932 7.60 -14.00 -19.71
CA VAL A 932 8.95 -13.55 -20.13
C VAL A 932 9.78 -14.70 -20.69
N ARG A 933 9.65 -15.88 -20.07
CA ARG A 933 10.52 -17.02 -20.31
C ARG A 933 10.02 -17.90 -21.44
N LEU A 934 8.73 -17.85 -21.73
CA LEU A 934 8.10 -18.68 -22.76
C LEU A 934 8.57 -18.27 -24.16
N ASP A 935 9.09 -19.26 -24.89
CA ASP A 935 9.38 -19.16 -26.31
C ASP A 935 8.10 -19.05 -27.12
N THR A 936 8.21 -18.59 -28.36
CA THR A 936 7.05 -18.43 -29.26
C THR A 936 6.33 -19.75 -29.54
N ASN A 937 7.05 -20.88 -29.60
CA ASN A 937 6.46 -22.22 -29.76
C ASN A 937 5.66 -22.63 -28.53
N TRP A 938 6.17 -22.36 -27.34
CA TRP A 938 5.48 -22.63 -26.08
C TRP A 938 4.29 -21.68 -25.86
N CYS A 939 4.35 -20.45 -26.38
CA CYS A 939 3.19 -19.56 -26.46
C CYS A 939 2.11 -20.13 -27.40
N TYR A 940 2.50 -20.69 -28.56
CA TYR A 940 1.57 -21.35 -29.46
C TYR A 940 0.89 -22.55 -28.79
N ILE A 941 1.65 -23.38 -28.06
CA ILE A 941 1.11 -24.48 -27.26
C ILE A 941 0.12 -23.95 -26.22
N LEU A 942 0.49 -22.92 -25.45
CA LEU A 942 -0.38 -22.33 -24.44
C LEU A 942 -1.72 -21.84 -25.03
N VAL A 943 -1.70 -21.21 -26.21
CA VAL A 943 -2.90 -20.63 -26.85
C VAL A 943 -3.81 -21.69 -27.46
N HIS A 944 -3.27 -22.64 -28.22
CA HIS A 944 -4.09 -23.58 -29.00
C HIS A 944 -4.30 -24.92 -28.32
N LYS A 945 -3.38 -25.33 -27.44
CA LYS A 945 -3.40 -26.66 -26.83
C LYS A 945 -4.00 -26.67 -25.43
N THR A 946 -4.24 -25.50 -24.85
CA THR A 946 -4.92 -25.40 -23.56
C THR A 946 -6.29 -24.75 -23.73
N PRO A 947 -7.32 -25.24 -23.01
CA PRO A 947 -8.67 -24.66 -23.11
C PRO A 947 -8.77 -23.26 -22.49
N PHE A 948 -7.75 -22.82 -21.76
CA PHE A 948 -7.77 -21.59 -20.96
C PHE A 948 -7.83 -20.31 -21.81
N LEU A 949 -7.26 -20.34 -23.03
CA LEU A 949 -7.20 -19.18 -23.92
C LEU A 949 -8.22 -19.24 -25.06
N ASN A 950 -9.27 -20.05 -24.90
CA ASN A 950 -10.40 -20.05 -25.84
C ASN A 950 -11.08 -18.66 -25.86
N PRO A 951 -11.28 -18.04 -27.03
CA PRO A 951 -11.92 -16.72 -27.14
C PRO A 951 -13.29 -16.62 -26.45
N TYR A 952 -14.11 -17.68 -26.47
CA TYR A 952 -15.42 -17.69 -25.82
C TYR A 952 -15.30 -17.72 -24.30
N LEU A 953 -14.35 -18.50 -23.77
CA LEU A 953 -14.08 -18.54 -22.34
C LEU A 953 -13.52 -17.18 -21.87
N LEU A 954 -12.59 -16.58 -22.61
CA LEU A 954 -12.04 -15.27 -22.29
C LEU A 954 -13.14 -14.19 -22.26
N ALA A 955 -14.10 -14.23 -23.20
CA ALA A 955 -15.26 -13.35 -23.19
C ALA A 955 -16.13 -13.55 -21.93
N ASP A 956 -16.37 -14.79 -21.51
CA ASP A 956 -17.08 -15.12 -20.26
C ASP A 956 -16.28 -14.60 -19.03
N VAL A 957 -14.95 -14.75 -19.00
CA VAL A 957 -14.11 -14.25 -17.90
C VAL A 957 -14.14 -12.72 -17.80
N PHE A 958 -13.93 -11.99 -18.90
CA PHE A 958 -13.94 -10.53 -18.87
C PHE A 958 -15.33 -9.97 -18.55
N SER A 959 -16.38 -10.58 -19.08
CA SER A 959 -17.76 -10.18 -18.79
C SER A 959 -18.13 -10.44 -17.34
N THR A 960 -17.78 -11.60 -16.78
CA THR A 960 -18.01 -11.91 -15.35
C THR A 960 -17.30 -10.93 -14.44
N ILE A 961 -16.01 -10.64 -14.65
CA ILE A 961 -15.27 -9.65 -13.86
C ILE A 961 -15.93 -8.26 -13.95
N SER A 962 -16.35 -7.84 -15.14
CA SER A 962 -17.02 -6.55 -15.35
C SER A 962 -18.39 -6.48 -14.63
N VAL A 963 -19.20 -7.53 -14.76
CA VAL A 963 -20.51 -7.66 -14.10
C VAL A 963 -20.35 -7.66 -12.57
N LEU A 964 -19.38 -8.41 -12.04
CA LEU A 964 -19.12 -8.48 -10.60
C LEU A 964 -18.64 -7.14 -10.04
N SER A 965 -17.72 -6.45 -10.72
CA SER A 965 -17.31 -5.10 -10.34
C SER A 965 -18.49 -4.13 -10.35
N HIS A 966 -19.32 -4.16 -11.40
CA HIS A 966 -20.46 -3.26 -11.50
C HIS A 966 -21.54 -3.56 -10.44
N ALA A 967 -21.87 -4.83 -10.24
CA ALA A 967 -22.80 -5.27 -9.20
C ALA A 967 -22.34 -4.83 -7.80
N LEU A 968 -21.04 -5.01 -7.49
CA LEU A 968 -20.48 -4.62 -6.20
C LEU A 968 -20.41 -3.09 -6.03
N SER A 969 -19.99 -2.34 -7.05
CA SER A 969 -19.89 -0.87 -6.97
C SER A 969 -21.27 -0.21 -6.80
N ALA A 970 -22.26 -0.63 -7.59
CA ALA A 970 -23.63 -0.14 -7.53
C ALA A 970 -24.39 -0.69 -6.30
N GLY A 971 -24.05 -1.90 -5.85
CA GLY A 971 -24.82 -2.64 -4.85
C GLY A 971 -26.09 -3.25 -5.42
N HIS A 972 -26.04 -3.72 -6.68
CA HIS A 972 -27.15 -4.39 -7.36
C HIS A 972 -26.98 -5.92 -7.27
N PRO A 973 -28.09 -6.67 -7.26
CA PRO A 973 -28.03 -8.13 -7.23
C PRO A 973 -27.36 -8.67 -8.49
N VAL A 974 -26.61 -9.76 -8.34
CA VAL A 974 -25.93 -10.44 -9.45
C VAL A 974 -26.98 -11.16 -10.32
N PRO A 975 -26.81 -11.19 -11.66
CA PRO A 975 -27.65 -12.01 -12.54
C PRO A 975 -27.57 -13.50 -12.18
N ALA A 976 -28.72 -14.21 -12.03
CA ALA A 976 -28.72 -15.67 -11.80
C ALA A 976 -28.07 -16.49 -12.93
N SER A 977 -28.00 -15.92 -14.14
CA SER A 977 -27.44 -16.59 -15.30
C SER A 977 -25.91 -16.56 -15.34
N LEU A 978 -25.23 -16.01 -14.33
CA LEU A 978 -23.78 -15.88 -14.33
C LEU A 978 -23.13 -17.27 -14.20
N PRO A 979 -22.45 -17.79 -15.24
CA PRO A 979 -21.90 -19.14 -15.20
C PRO A 979 -20.67 -19.21 -14.28
N ARG A 980 -20.42 -20.39 -13.70
CA ARG A 980 -19.13 -20.68 -13.05
C ARG A 980 -18.07 -20.91 -14.13
N LEU A 981 -16.96 -20.18 -14.04
CA LEU A 981 -15.92 -20.17 -15.07
C LEU A 981 -15.22 -21.52 -15.17
N ARG A 982 -14.99 -22.20 -14.04
CA ARG A 982 -14.43 -23.57 -14.01
C ARG A 982 -15.30 -24.60 -14.74
N ASP A 983 -16.62 -24.47 -14.70
CA ASP A 983 -17.52 -25.38 -15.44
C ASP A 983 -17.54 -25.07 -16.93
N ARG A 984 -17.50 -23.78 -17.27
CA ARG A 984 -17.38 -23.32 -18.67
C ARG A 984 -16.07 -23.77 -19.30
N LEU A 985 -14.98 -23.80 -18.53
CA LEU A 985 -13.73 -24.39 -18.95
C LEU A 985 -13.91 -25.85 -19.37
N ILE A 986 -14.55 -26.68 -18.51
CA ILE A 986 -14.80 -28.10 -18.83
C ILE A 986 -15.76 -28.24 -20.02
N TYR A 987 -16.76 -27.36 -20.12
CA TYR A 987 -17.68 -27.33 -21.24
C TYR A 987 -16.95 -27.05 -22.57
N HIS A 988 -16.12 -26.01 -22.62
CA HIS A 988 -15.37 -25.65 -23.82
C HIS A 988 -14.31 -26.68 -24.18
N ASP A 989 -13.67 -27.29 -23.19
CA ASP A 989 -12.76 -28.42 -23.38
C ASP A 989 -13.47 -29.57 -24.10
N ARG A 990 -14.63 -30.00 -23.58
CA ARG A 990 -15.47 -31.05 -24.20
C ARG A 990 -15.89 -30.74 -25.63
N HIS A 991 -16.22 -29.48 -25.92
CA HIS A 991 -16.69 -29.07 -27.24
C HIS A 991 -15.56 -28.90 -28.26
N MET A 992 -14.34 -28.55 -27.83
CA MET A 992 -13.18 -28.61 -28.72
C MET A 992 -12.97 -30.04 -29.25
N PHE A 993 -13.06 -31.05 -28.38
CA PHE A 993 -12.91 -32.45 -28.80
C PHE A 993 -13.97 -32.90 -29.81
N ALA A 994 -15.23 -32.51 -29.61
CA ALA A 994 -16.32 -32.87 -30.52
C ALA A 994 -16.15 -32.23 -31.91
N HIS A 995 -15.63 -31.00 -31.96
CA HIS A 995 -15.44 -30.26 -33.22
C HIS A 995 -14.24 -30.80 -34.02
N GLU A 996 -13.14 -31.19 -33.36
CA GLU A 996 -11.98 -31.80 -34.02
C GLU A 996 -12.27 -33.21 -34.58
N GLN A 997 -13.09 -34.01 -33.90
CA GLN A 997 -13.52 -35.33 -34.43
C GLN A 997 -14.40 -35.23 -35.69
N SER A 998 -14.98 -34.05 -35.97
CA SER A 998 -15.89 -33.83 -37.10
C SER A 998 -15.21 -33.32 -38.38
N VAL A 999 -13.91 -32.97 -38.34
CA VAL A 999 -13.15 -32.54 -39.51
C VAL A 999 -12.51 -33.77 -40.18
N PRO A 1000 -12.89 -34.14 -41.42
CA PRO A 1000 -12.27 -35.27 -42.11
C PRO A 1000 -10.79 -34.98 -42.38
N LEU A 1001 -9.92 -35.94 -42.03
CA LEU A 1001 -8.49 -36.03 -42.36
C LEU A 1001 -8.25 -36.16 -43.88
N SER A 1002 -8.64 -35.16 -44.66
CA SER A 1002 -8.30 -35.07 -46.08
C SER A 1002 -7.60 -33.74 -46.30
N LEU A 1003 -6.27 -33.79 -46.32
CA LEU A 1003 -5.27 -32.82 -46.81
C LEU A 1003 -3.98 -32.98 -45.98
N LYS A 1004 -3.33 -34.16 -46.06
CA LYS A 1004 -1.90 -34.30 -45.76
C LYS A 1004 -1.19 -34.43 -47.11
N ASP A 1005 -0.49 -33.38 -47.52
CA ASP A 1005 0.42 -33.39 -48.66
C ASP A 1005 1.68 -34.19 -48.28
N ASP A 1006 1.92 -35.29 -48.99
CA ASP A 1006 2.97 -36.29 -48.75
C ASP A 1006 4.37 -35.86 -49.27
N ASN A 1007 4.79 -34.60 -49.14
CA ASN A 1007 6.02 -34.15 -49.80
C ASN A 1007 6.93 -33.27 -48.92
N GLU A 1008 7.63 -33.89 -47.96
CA GLU A 1008 8.87 -33.33 -47.42
C GLU A 1008 9.85 -34.45 -47.02
N LYS A 1009 10.99 -34.50 -47.74
CA LYS A 1009 12.10 -35.42 -47.50
C LYS A 1009 12.86 -35.00 -46.25
N ALA A 1010 13.15 -35.98 -45.40
CA ALA A 1010 13.91 -35.81 -44.15
C ALA A 1010 15.41 -35.56 -44.41
N GLU A 1011 15.96 -34.47 -43.87
CA GLU A 1011 17.39 -34.34 -43.57
C GLU A 1011 17.67 -34.80 -42.13
N PRO A 1012 18.74 -35.57 -41.88
CA PRO A 1012 19.08 -36.06 -40.54
C PRO A 1012 19.85 -34.99 -39.74
N GLY A 1013 19.22 -34.42 -38.72
CA GLY A 1013 19.89 -33.49 -37.80
C GLY A 1013 19.01 -32.52 -37.00
N HIS A 1014 17.70 -32.47 -37.27
CA HIS A 1014 16.76 -31.65 -36.50
C HIS A 1014 15.77 -32.51 -35.73
N ALA A 1015 15.64 -32.23 -34.43
CA ALA A 1015 14.60 -32.80 -33.58
C ALA A 1015 13.25 -32.67 -34.28
N SER A 1016 12.60 -33.80 -34.48
CA SER A 1016 11.48 -33.94 -35.40
C SER A 1016 10.32 -33.02 -35.01
N THR A 1017 9.95 -32.12 -35.91
CA THR A 1017 8.69 -31.35 -35.90
C THR A 1017 7.44 -32.22 -35.87
N LYS A 1018 7.55 -33.55 -36.06
CA LYS A 1018 6.45 -34.52 -35.90
C LYS A 1018 6.15 -34.90 -34.44
N ALA A 1019 7.00 -34.56 -33.47
CA ALA A 1019 6.69 -34.77 -32.05
C ALA A 1019 5.67 -33.75 -31.48
N LEU A 1020 5.23 -32.80 -32.32
CA LEU A 1020 4.39 -31.64 -31.96
C LEU A 1020 3.05 -31.60 -32.75
N ASP A 1021 2.68 -32.70 -33.42
CA ASP A 1021 1.40 -32.80 -34.15
C ASP A 1021 0.18 -32.68 -33.19
N PRO A 1022 -1.04 -32.39 -33.69
CA PRO A 1022 -2.29 -32.27 -32.91
C PRO A 1022 -3.07 -33.59 -32.73
N SER A 1023 -3.30 -34.04 -31.47
CA SER A 1023 -4.35 -35.02 -31.12
C SER A 1023 -5.30 -34.58 -30.00
N PRO A 1024 -6.52 -35.15 -29.98
CA PRO A 1024 -7.60 -34.74 -29.12
C PRO A 1024 -7.59 -35.58 -27.84
N ASN A 1025 -6.91 -35.12 -26.79
CA ASN A 1025 -6.96 -35.78 -25.48
C ASN A 1025 -7.27 -34.80 -24.35
N LYS A 1026 -8.51 -34.97 -23.84
CA LYS A 1026 -9.11 -34.62 -22.54
C LYS A 1026 -8.21 -33.90 -21.54
N VAL A 1027 -8.70 -32.83 -20.90
CA VAL A 1027 -8.07 -32.24 -19.69
C VAL A 1027 -8.33 -33.16 -18.48
N ASP A 1028 -7.79 -34.37 -18.54
CA ASP A 1028 -7.73 -35.32 -17.42
C ASP A 1028 -6.46 -35.10 -16.59
N GLY A 1029 -5.76 -33.97 -16.76
CA GLY A 1029 -4.52 -33.68 -16.04
C GLY A 1029 -3.36 -34.61 -16.46
N VAL A 1030 -3.55 -35.42 -17.48
CA VAL A 1030 -2.57 -36.40 -17.99
C VAL A 1030 -1.89 -35.90 -19.25
N THR A 1031 -2.66 -35.27 -20.15
CA THR A 1031 -2.19 -34.70 -21.41
C THR A 1031 -2.05 -33.20 -21.25
N ILE A 1032 -0.81 -32.73 -21.21
CA ILE A 1032 -0.41 -31.32 -21.06
C ILE A 1032 -0.63 -30.57 -22.39
N GLY A 1033 -1.77 -30.77 -23.04
CA GLY A 1033 -1.98 -30.29 -24.42
C GLY A 1033 -1.07 -30.95 -25.48
N PHE A 1034 -0.40 -32.05 -25.15
CA PHE A 1034 0.45 -32.81 -26.08
C PHE A 1034 -0.24 -34.08 -26.61
N GLU A 1035 -0.03 -34.37 -27.90
CA GLU A 1035 -0.57 -35.55 -28.61
C GLU A 1035 0.08 -36.86 -28.15
N GLU A 1036 1.41 -36.89 -28.12
CA GLU A 1036 2.21 -37.92 -27.47
C GLU A 1036 3.09 -37.23 -26.43
N LEU A 1037 2.76 -37.38 -25.14
CA LEU A 1037 3.68 -36.99 -24.09
C LEU A 1037 4.92 -37.88 -24.22
N THR A 1038 6.06 -37.30 -24.60
CA THR A 1038 7.35 -38.00 -24.63
C THR A 1038 8.18 -37.62 -23.42
N LEU A 1039 9.11 -38.51 -23.05
CA LEU A 1039 10.06 -38.25 -21.97
C LEU A 1039 10.92 -37.00 -22.27
N ASP A 1040 11.23 -36.75 -23.55
CA ASP A 1040 12.00 -35.58 -24.00
C ASP A 1040 11.24 -34.26 -23.74
N VAL A 1041 9.92 -34.24 -23.95
CA VAL A 1041 9.08 -33.06 -23.65
C VAL A 1041 8.99 -32.79 -22.15
N LEU A 1042 8.93 -33.84 -21.32
CA LEU A 1042 8.98 -33.71 -19.85
C LEU A 1042 10.32 -33.13 -19.37
N MET A 1043 11.40 -33.46 -20.10
CA MET A 1043 12.76 -32.98 -19.85
C MET A 1043 13.07 -31.66 -20.59
N ASP A 1044 12.10 -30.95 -21.18
CA ASP A 1044 12.33 -29.62 -21.79
C ASP A 1044 12.41 -28.52 -20.72
N ASP A 1045 13.45 -27.69 -20.74
CA ASP A 1045 13.69 -26.60 -19.77
C ASP A 1045 12.57 -25.55 -19.70
N GLN A 1046 11.75 -25.44 -20.75
CA GLN A 1046 10.63 -24.49 -20.84
C GLN A 1046 9.33 -25.01 -20.21
N LEU A 1047 9.22 -26.33 -19.98
CA LEU A 1047 8.01 -26.94 -19.41
C LEU A 1047 7.64 -26.36 -18.03
N PRO A 1048 8.58 -26.10 -17.11
CA PRO A 1048 8.24 -25.47 -15.84
C PRO A 1048 7.58 -24.09 -16.00
N ALA A 1049 8.10 -23.23 -16.89
CA ALA A 1049 7.51 -21.92 -17.16
C ALA A 1049 6.10 -22.04 -17.76
N HIS A 1050 5.90 -23.00 -18.68
CA HIS A 1050 4.58 -23.30 -19.23
C HIS A 1050 3.60 -23.80 -18.16
N SER A 1051 4.04 -24.70 -17.29
CA SER A 1051 3.23 -25.21 -16.18
C SER A 1051 2.84 -24.11 -15.18
N THR A 1052 3.75 -23.15 -14.91
CA THR A 1052 3.46 -21.98 -14.10
C THR A 1052 2.39 -21.11 -14.74
N ALA A 1053 2.47 -20.85 -16.05
CA ALA A 1053 1.45 -20.07 -16.77
C ALA A 1053 0.07 -20.75 -16.70
N VAL A 1054 0.02 -22.06 -16.95
CA VAL A 1054 -1.22 -22.86 -16.88
C VAL A 1054 -1.84 -22.85 -15.48
N LEU A 1055 -1.04 -23.08 -14.44
CA LEU A 1055 -1.53 -23.04 -13.06
C LEU A 1055 -1.94 -21.62 -12.64
N ALA A 1056 -1.23 -20.58 -13.08
CA ALA A 1056 -1.60 -19.20 -12.81
C ALA A 1056 -2.96 -18.85 -13.44
N ILE A 1057 -3.21 -19.20 -14.71
CA ILE A 1057 -4.49 -18.94 -15.37
C ILE A 1057 -5.62 -19.75 -14.73
N SER A 1058 -5.39 -21.03 -14.42
CA SER A 1058 -6.36 -21.88 -13.72
C SER A 1058 -6.75 -21.32 -12.34
N SER A 1059 -5.76 -20.82 -11.60
CA SER A 1059 -5.96 -20.14 -10.32
C SER A 1059 -6.73 -18.82 -10.48
N VAL A 1060 -6.45 -18.03 -11.53
CA VAL A 1060 -7.22 -16.80 -11.84
C VAL A 1060 -8.71 -17.12 -11.99
N LEU A 1061 -9.07 -18.14 -12.78
CA LEU A 1061 -10.46 -18.56 -12.95
C LEU A 1061 -11.10 -18.95 -11.62
N GLY A 1062 -10.38 -19.72 -10.81
CA GLY A 1062 -10.82 -20.14 -9.49
C GLY A 1062 -11.05 -19.02 -8.49
N ILE A 1063 -10.13 -18.07 -8.44
CA ILE A 1063 -10.24 -16.90 -7.58
C ILE A 1063 -11.42 -16.04 -8.03
N VAL A 1064 -11.66 -15.88 -9.34
CA VAL A 1064 -12.82 -15.13 -9.85
C VAL A 1064 -14.13 -15.83 -9.48
N ASP A 1065 -14.20 -17.16 -9.55
CA ASP A 1065 -15.38 -17.93 -9.09
C ASP A 1065 -15.62 -17.76 -7.58
N GLU A 1066 -14.58 -17.84 -6.74
CA GLU A 1066 -14.69 -17.58 -5.29
C GLU A 1066 -15.12 -16.13 -4.98
N ILE A 1067 -14.61 -15.16 -5.76
CA ILE A 1067 -15.03 -13.77 -5.67
C ILE A 1067 -16.52 -13.65 -6.06
N ALA A 1068 -16.95 -14.34 -7.11
CA ALA A 1068 -18.34 -14.35 -7.55
C ALA A 1068 -19.27 -14.86 -6.44
N ASP A 1069 -18.91 -15.96 -5.77
CA ASP A 1069 -19.71 -16.53 -4.69
C ASP A 1069 -19.83 -15.58 -3.48
N ILE A 1070 -18.74 -14.91 -3.10
CA ILE A 1070 -18.78 -13.92 -2.02
C ILE A 1070 -19.63 -12.71 -2.42
N ILE A 1071 -19.52 -12.25 -3.67
CA ILE A 1071 -20.33 -11.12 -4.17
C ILE A 1071 -21.81 -11.50 -4.26
N ARG A 1072 -22.16 -12.74 -4.64
CA ARG A 1072 -23.53 -13.26 -4.58
C ARG A 1072 -24.09 -13.20 -3.16
N ILE A 1073 -23.31 -13.60 -2.15
CA ILE A 1073 -23.70 -13.49 -0.73
C ILE A 1073 -23.88 -12.03 -0.31
N LEU A 1074 -23.01 -11.12 -0.77
CA LEU A 1074 -23.03 -9.71 -0.37
C LEU A 1074 -24.14 -8.89 -1.05
N CYS A 1075 -24.40 -9.13 -2.33
CA CYS A 1075 -25.32 -8.32 -3.15
C CYS A 1075 -26.67 -9.00 -3.39
N GLY A 1076 -26.78 -10.30 -3.09
CA GLY A 1076 -27.90 -11.14 -3.48
C GLY A 1076 -27.85 -11.55 -4.95
N GLU A 1077 -28.71 -12.48 -5.32
CA GLU A 1077 -28.87 -12.98 -6.68
C GLU A 1077 -30.29 -12.72 -7.17
N THR A 1078 -30.43 -12.34 -8.44
CA THR A 1078 -31.74 -12.21 -9.09
C THR A 1078 -32.30 -13.59 -9.39
N SER A 1079 -33.45 -13.98 -8.83
CA SER A 1079 -34.03 -15.30 -9.11
C SER A 1079 -34.88 -15.28 -10.38
N PHE A 1080 -34.60 -16.20 -11.31
CA PHE A 1080 -35.47 -16.51 -12.44
C PHE A 1080 -35.88 -17.98 -12.34
N GLU A 1081 -37.01 -18.26 -11.70
CA GLU A 1081 -37.49 -19.65 -11.47
C GLU A 1081 -37.50 -20.48 -12.76
N GLY A 1082 -37.91 -19.89 -13.89
CA GLY A 1082 -37.94 -20.57 -15.20
C GLY A 1082 -36.55 -20.95 -15.74
N ILE A 1083 -35.52 -20.11 -15.52
CA ILE A 1083 -34.15 -20.42 -15.95
C ILE A 1083 -33.55 -21.47 -15.03
N SER A 1084 -33.81 -21.41 -13.73
CA SER A 1084 -33.34 -22.42 -12.77
C SER A 1084 -33.96 -23.78 -13.07
N ALA A 1085 -35.27 -23.85 -13.37
CA ALA A 1085 -35.93 -25.07 -13.79
C ALA A 1085 -35.37 -25.63 -15.11
N LEU A 1086 -35.13 -24.76 -16.10
CA LEU A 1086 -34.49 -25.15 -17.36
C LEU A 1086 -33.06 -25.66 -17.15
N HIS A 1087 -32.29 -24.99 -16.30
CA HIS A 1087 -30.92 -25.39 -15.98
C HIS A 1087 -30.89 -26.76 -15.29
N GLN A 1088 -31.79 -27.01 -14.33
CA GLN A 1088 -31.97 -28.32 -13.72
C GLN A 1088 -32.40 -29.38 -14.74
N GLU A 1089 -33.29 -29.05 -15.67
CA GLU A 1089 -33.68 -29.96 -16.77
C GLU A 1089 -32.46 -30.32 -17.64
N TYR A 1090 -31.65 -29.35 -18.04
CA TYR A 1090 -30.42 -29.59 -18.80
C TYR A 1090 -29.39 -30.41 -18.02
N LEU A 1091 -29.17 -30.10 -16.74
CA LEU A 1091 -28.30 -30.89 -15.87
C LEU A 1091 -28.79 -32.33 -15.74
N SER A 1092 -30.09 -32.53 -15.53
CA SER A 1092 -30.69 -33.88 -15.44
C SER A 1092 -30.52 -34.68 -16.74
N ARG A 1093 -30.61 -34.01 -17.90
CA ARG A 1093 -30.35 -34.63 -19.21
C ARG A 1093 -28.87 -34.98 -19.39
N GLU A 1094 -27.97 -34.10 -18.97
CA GLU A 1094 -26.52 -34.37 -19.03
C GLU A 1094 -26.10 -35.49 -18.07
N GLU A 1095 -26.63 -35.52 -16.85
CA GLU A 1095 -26.40 -36.61 -15.90
C GLU A 1095 -26.90 -37.93 -16.45
N ALA A 1096 -28.09 -37.96 -17.05
CA ALA A 1096 -28.61 -39.15 -17.72
C ALA A 1096 -27.69 -39.66 -18.84
N MET A 1097 -27.00 -38.77 -19.57
CA MET A 1097 -26.00 -39.15 -20.59
C MET A 1097 -24.69 -39.68 -19.98
N LEU A 1098 -24.32 -39.24 -18.78
CA LEU A 1098 -23.09 -39.69 -18.10
C LEU A 1098 -23.23 -41.08 -17.47
N TYR A 1099 -24.42 -41.43 -16.97
CA TYR A 1099 -24.68 -42.75 -16.34
C TYR A 1099 -25.15 -43.83 -17.32
N HIS A 1100 -25.64 -43.44 -18.50
CA HIS A 1100 -25.92 -44.36 -19.60
C HIS A 1100 -25.02 -44.04 -20.80
N PRO A 1101 -23.79 -44.59 -20.85
CA PRO A 1101 -23.08 -44.63 -22.11
C PRO A 1101 -23.93 -45.49 -23.04
N ARG A 1102 -24.59 -44.86 -24.02
CA ARG A 1102 -25.13 -45.60 -25.17
C ARG A 1102 -23.91 -46.24 -25.84
N GLY A 1103 -23.68 -47.51 -25.53
CA GLY A 1103 -22.78 -48.32 -26.33
C GLY A 1103 -23.31 -48.35 -27.77
N PRO A 1104 -22.43 -48.31 -28.79
CA PRO A 1104 -22.79 -48.85 -30.08
C PRO A 1104 -23.14 -50.34 -29.96
#